data_AF-A0A957PXG0-F1
#
_entry.id   AF-A0A957PXG0-F1
#
_cell.length_a   1.000
_cell.length_b   1.000
_cell.length_c   1.000
_cell.angle_alpha   90.00
_cell.angle_beta   90.00
_cell.angle_gamma   90.00
#
_symmetry.space_group_name_H-M   'P 1'
#
loop_
_entity.id
_entity.type
_entity.pdbx_description
1 polymer ?
#
loop_
_entity_poly.entity_id
_entity_poly.type
_entity_poly.pdbx_seq_one_letter_code
_entity_poly.pdbx_strand_id
1 'polypeptide(L)'
;MRSPDGETARGWVLFTEVIGHNPDDRTGLDFSTFSDQGYGVICRLNNGYEPEGTIPHSSQYENFARRVANFVSISRGCKIWIIGNEMNYAVERPGIVIDWSRHASRRDGPAEEADPMRRGLPVRFNVLPDNSAEIRTTRAAIVEQGEIITPERYARCYRLCREAIHRIPGHEDDLVLVGAVAPWNTQTIYPAGSNHAGNANGDWVQYFADILRELGPRHCDGFTLHAYTHGPDPALVTDETLLPPPFQQYHREFRAYRDFMAAVPPEMRHLPAFLTETGQTTPWLDDNRGWVQAAYAEINGWNHATRLDGLPDNARQSDRQQIRALVLYRWPRLDRWFIAGKFGVVADFEAAVQRGYQWKGSENNEGATANGVAAIPRAQQHDDLAELPSYAVAWIDDHFPESLVAGSTITVPITVRNAGSLTWRWGGGNPFRLGYHFYRNRRRLTLPNDQSLRTDIPQDVPPDGTVTIHARIALPAEAGNYTLELDLVQEGVTWFKQQHSPVLTRWLTVEAAPRGEAVGEGETVEEALLPVPLFLDISNRLPRKAIYARRSMSQVQHIVISHTGANPHVGLDRIARTHARHGYPGIVYQFVVARDGQVFRTSQLEEVAQPDQIWSEQGVNIALLGNFSTEAPPVAQLDATGRLCAWLAHNLGLRPESIIGLGDLIATDSPGDTFYAGPTWRDMIVRQVQLHLAALVSSHSFAAAAPPSRAAAGQPGRAPSGNAEEQAGQPTVVVNGVDPATWEALEERANTLEKESSDLQVALKRAETEQETLQEINRERAAEIARLTRELAAAQARTEGQFHIHNMIDDLPRDDHRYITRRPEDVQHIVVNHTGVDSDVSWRQIAEAHRADWPGIVYDFGIDADGAVHQFQPLDEVVETEQPYLAHAINIAFAGEFHEEAPAQEQIQAGAQLVLWLMERFPQLTAETIQGLREFIPEHSSPGEQWLAGAQWKQRLLAAVRRATGEVDPSVLEKLLRDRIGEIQQQLDELQQKHSLLERQKSRLETENHRLQGELQEKLQATRSYIVPKPSLKMVVNHLPRHPVLRYGKRSLSQITHIAVHHTAAPVSLGPLRIAELHVNEDPARGKEAWPGIGYHYFIHADGSIEQTNELETASYHVFQHNHYTVGVAFAGSFMNGRIPTSNQLR
;
A
#
# COMPACT_ATOMS: atom_id res chain seq x y z
N MET A 1 41.55 17.85 -9.53
CA MET A 1 40.87 18.25 -10.80
C MET A 1 40.42 19.69 -10.76
N ARG A 2 40.68 20.51 -11.78
CA ARG A 2 40.54 21.98 -11.68
C ARG A 2 39.14 22.45 -11.25
N SER A 3 39.04 23.34 -10.25
CA SER A 3 37.83 24.07 -9.85
C SER A 3 37.28 24.89 -11.04
N PRO A 4 36.08 25.48 -10.96
CA PRO A 4 35.61 26.45 -11.97
C PRO A 4 36.62 27.57 -12.25
N ASP A 5 37.52 27.85 -11.30
CA ASP A 5 38.60 28.84 -11.38
C ASP A 5 39.93 28.27 -11.93
N GLY A 6 39.99 26.99 -12.30
CA GLY A 6 41.16 26.43 -12.96
C GLY A 6 42.26 25.85 -12.03
N GLU A 7 41.99 25.50 -10.77
CA GLU A 7 42.98 24.87 -9.86
C GLU A 7 42.61 23.47 -9.38
N THR A 8 43.54 22.50 -9.44
CA THR A 8 43.30 21.06 -9.14
C THR A 8 42.69 20.82 -7.76
N ALA A 9 41.37 20.65 -7.72
CA ALA A 9 40.61 20.27 -6.55
C ALA A 9 41.01 18.91 -5.98
N ARG A 10 41.14 18.86 -4.66
CA ARG A 10 41.51 17.70 -3.83
C ARG A 10 40.36 16.71 -3.60
N GLY A 11 39.13 17.13 -3.86
CA GLY A 11 37.89 16.36 -3.67
C GLY A 11 36.66 17.26 -3.63
N TRP A 12 35.48 16.70 -3.35
CA TRP A 12 34.22 17.44 -3.23
C TRP A 12 33.67 17.38 -1.81
N VAL A 13 33.12 18.49 -1.32
CA VAL A 13 32.40 18.57 -0.04
C VAL A 13 31.00 19.10 -0.31
N LEU A 14 29.99 18.39 0.20
CA LEU A 14 28.60 18.81 0.09
C LEU A 14 28.09 19.34 1.43
N PHE A 15 27.54 20.55 1.39
CA PHE A 15 26.78 21.16 2.48
C PHE A 15 25.29 21.07 2.18
N THR A 16 24.46 20.91 3.21
CA THR A 16 23.00 20.96 3.09
C THR A 16 22.49 22.02 4.04
N GLU A 17 21.86 23.05 3.48
CA GLU A 17 21.43 24.23 4.21
C GLU A 17 19.91 24.41 4.11
N VAL A 18 19.29 24.71 5.24
CA VAL A 18 17.89 25.12 5.33
C VAL A 18 17.84 26.63 5.41
N ILE A 19 17.36 27.27 4.34
CA ILE A 19 17.43 28.74 4.20
C ILE A 19 16.05 29.42 4.32
N GLY A 20 14.96 28.65 4.34
CA GLY A 20 13.60 29.18 4.30
C GLY A 20 13.28 29.90 2.99
N HIS A 21 12.20 30.68 2.99
CA HIS A 21 11.75 31.46 1.83
C HIS A 21 11.53 32.94 2.15
N ASN A 22 12.04 33.44 3.27
CA ASN A 22 11.92 34.86 3.62
C ASN A 22 12.76 35.72 2.65
N PRO A 23 12.15 36.55 1.78
CA PRO A 23 12.90 37.31 0.78
C PRO A 23 13.74 38.45 1.38
N ASP A 24 13.49 38.81 2.65
CA ASP A 24 14.23 39.87 3.36
C ASP A 24 15.45 39.33 4.12
N ASP A 25 15.58 38.02 4.27
CA ASP A 25 16.75 37.40 4.89
C ASP A 25 17.95 37.47 3.93
N ARG A 26 19.02 38.14 4.40
CA ARG A 26 20.28 38.38 3.69
C ARG A 26 21.47 37.67 4.34
N THR A 27 21.21 36.62 5.10
CA THR A 27 22.26 35.77 5.66
C THR A 27 22.80 34.80 4.60
N GLY A 28 24.07 34.44 4.71
CA GLY A 28 24.78 33.47 3.88
C GLY A 28 25.88 32.78 4.69
N LEU A 29 26.62 31.87 4.07
CA LEU A 29 27.71 31.13 4.71
C LEU A 29 29.04 31.32 4.00
N ASP A 30 30.12 31.22 4.76
CA ASP A 30 31.46 31.27 4.21
C ASP A 30 32.03 29.86 4.07
N PHE A 31 32.13 29.38 2.83
CA PHE A 31 32.72 28.09 2.50
C PHE A 31 34.19 28.19 2.09
N SER A 32 34.80 29.40 2.14
CA SER A 32 36.18 29.62 1.68
C SER A 32 37.18 28.75 2.43
N THR A 33 36.89 28.40 3.69
CA THR A 33 37.71 27.47 4.47
C THR A 33 37.97 26.15 3.72
N PHE A 34 37.04 25.69 2.88
CA PHE A 34 37.19 24.48 2.08
C PHE A 34 37.71 24.78 0.67
N SER A 35 37.16 25.79 -0.02
CA SER A 35 37.58 26.11 -1.39
C SER A 35 38.99 26.69 -1.46
N ASP A 36 39.44 27.48 -0.48
CA ASP A 36 40.82 27.98 -0.38
C ASP A 36 41.83 26.84 -0.13
N GLN A 37 41.36 25.69 0.41
CA GLN A 37 42.16 24.46 0.52
C GLN A 37 42.14 23.60 -0.76
N GLY A 38 41.44 24.07 -1.79
CA GLY A 38 41.27 23.37 -3.05
C GLY A 38 40.21 22.28 -2.99
N TYR A 39 39.19 22.34 -2.13
CA TYR A 39 38.03 21.44 -2.25
C TYR A 39 36.94 22.06 -3.14
N GLY A 40 36.30 21.25 -3.99
CA GLY A 40 35.08 21.66 -4.68
C GLY A 40 33.92 21.68 -3.70
N VAL A 41 33.24 22.83 -3.57
CA VAL A 41 32.12 22.99 -2.63
C VAL A 41 30.80 22.92 -3.39
N ILE A 42 29.94 21.99 -2.98
CA ILE A 42 28.56 21.85 -3.44
C ILE A 42 27.63 22.23 -2.28
N CYS A 43 26.63 23.06 -2.51
CA CYS A 43 25.67 23.44 -1.48
C CYS A 43 24.23 23.12 -1.93
N ARG A 44 23.55 22.26 -1.17
CA ARG A 44 22.14 21.91 -1.35
C ARG A 44 21.27 22.86 -0.53
N LEU A 45 20.43 23.62 -1.22
CA LEU A 45 19.55 24.64 -0.64
C LEU A 45 18.12 24.09 -0.53
N ASN A 46 17.66 23.94 0.70
CA ASN A 46 16.29 23.55 1.03
C ASN A 46 15.52 24.73 1.66
N ASN A 47 14.22 24.81 1.40
CA ASN A 47 13.33 25.69 2.15
C ASN A 47 13.19 25.21 3.60
N GLY A 48 12.98 23.92 3.80
CA GLY A 48 12.90 23.28 5.11
C GLY A 48 12.66 21.78 4.97
N TYR A 49 12.18 21.18 6.06
CA TYR A 49 11.69 19.80 6.13
C TYR A 49 10.30 19.84 6.77
N GLU A 50 9.57 18.71 6.82
CA GLU A 50 8.22 18.61 7.39
C GLU A 50 8.01 19.56 8.61
N PRO A 51 7.02 20.47 8.56
CA PRO A 51 6.01 20.61 7.49
C PRO A 51 6.40 21.55 6.33
N GLU A 52 7.55 22.23 6.39
CA GLU A 52 7.93 23.30 5.45
C GLU A 52 8.25 22.81 4.03
N GLY A 53 8.73 21.57 3.90
CA GLY A 53 9.10 20.94 2.63
C GLY A 53 10.42 21.44 2.02
N THR A 54 11.04 20.59 1.18
CA THR A 54 12.32 20.85 0.53
C THR A 54 12.30 22.11 -0.36
N ILE A 55 11.16 22.36 -1.00
CA ILE A 55 10.79 23.64 -1.61
C ILE A 55 9.47 24.09 -0.97
N PRO A 56 9.18 25.40 -0.89
CA PRO A 56 7.97 25.85 -0.19
C PRO A 56 6.72 25.60 -1.03
N HIS A 57 5.55 25.91 -0.48
CA HIS A 57 4.32 25.92 -1.26
C HIS A 57 4.45 26.78 -2.53
N SER A 58 3.82 26.39 -3.63
CA SER A 58 3.96 26.98 -4.97
C SER A 58 3.63 28.47 -5.07
N SER A 59 2.90 28.99 -4.08
CA SER A 59 2.62 30.42 -3.90
C SER A 59 3.82 31.24 -3.37
N GLN A 60 4.89 30.57 -2.92
CA GLN A 60 6.08 31.19 -2.33
C GLN A 60 7.36 31.01 -3.17
N TYR A 61 7.27 30.42 -4.38
CA TYR A 61 8.46 30.17 -5.20
C TYR A 61 9.25 31.44 -5.55
N GLU A 62 8.57 32.56 -5.82
CA GLU A 62 9.23 33.84 -6.08
C GLU A 62 9.97 34.37 -4.85
N ASN A 63 9.42 34.18 -3.66
CA ASN A 63 10.05 34.58 -2.41
C ASN A 63 11.25 33.69 -2.08
N PHE A 64 11.13 32.39 -2.33
CA PHE A 64 12.22 31.43 -2.21
C PHE A 64 13.37 31.72 -3.17
N ALA A 65 13.07 32.00 -4.45
CA ALA A 65 14.09 32.35 -5.42
C ALA A 65 14.87 33.63 -5.03
N ARG A 66 14.19 34.62 -4.43
CA ARG A 66 14.86 35.80 -3.85
C ARG A 66 15.72 35.43 -2.65
N ARG A 67 15.23 34.56 -1.75
CA ARG A 67 15.99 34.09 -0.59
C ARG A 67 17.25 33.31 -1.02
N VAL A 68 17.12 32.44 -2.02
CA VAL A 68 18.23 31.73 -2.67
C VAL A 68 19.23 32.72 -3.23
N ALA A 69 18.79 33.72 -3.99
CA ALA A 69 19.70 34.73 -4.54
C ALA A 69 20.43 35.52 -3.46
N ASN A 70 19.73 35.92 -2.39
CA ASN A 70 20.36 36.58 -1.25
C ASN A 70 21.42 35.68 -0.60
N PHE A 71 21.10 34.41 -0.35
CA PHE A 71 22.03 33.45 0.23
C PHE A 71 23.29 33.31 -0.63
N VAL A 72 23.12 33.10 -1.93
CA VAL A 72 24.22 32.92 -2.89
C VAL A 72 25.08 34.18 -3.00
N SER A 73 24.46 35.36 -3.09
CA SER A 73 25.18 36.64 -3.24
C SER A 73 26.11 36.97 -2.07
N ILE A 74 25.79 36.48 -0.87
CA ILE A 74 26.57 36.70 0.35
C ILE A 74 27.53 35.54 0.61
N SER A 75 27.19 34.34 0.15
CA SER A 75 27.98 33.15 0.40
C SER A 75 29.25 33.13 -0.44
N ARG A 76 30.38 32.79 0.19
CA ARG A 76 31.70 32.78 -0.46
C ARG A 76 32.20 31.35 -0.61
N GLY A 77 33.00 31.11 -1.64
CA GLY A 77 33.72 29.85 -1.80
C GLY A 77 32.87 28.66 -2.27
N CYS A 78 31.65 28.89 -2.78
CA CYS A 78 30.81 27.87 -3.41
C CYS A 78 30.35 28.33 -4.80
N LYS A 79 30.33 27.39 -5.75
CA LYS A 79 30.02 27.61 -7.18
C LYS A 79 29.05 26.59 -7.76
N ILE A 80 28.59 25.65 -6.94
CA ILE A 80 27.67 24.58 -7.34
C ILE A 80 26.52 24.52 -6.33
N TRP A 81 25.32 24.80 -6.80
CA TRP A 81 24.11 24.94 -6.00
C TRP A 81 23.10 23.88 -6.39
N ILE A 82 22.47 23.21 -5.44
CA ILE A 82 21.39 22.24 -5.70
C ILE A 82 20.10 22.82 -5.14
N ILE A 83 19.02 22.82 -5.93
CA ILE A 83 17.72 23.34 -5.49
C ILE A 83 16.81 22.19 -5.07
N GLY A 84 16.56 22.10 -3.77
CA GLY A 84 15.74 21.04 -3.18
C GLY A 84 16.39 19.65 -3.21
N ASN A 85 15.66 18.66 -2.73
CA ASN A 85 16.11 17.29 -2.54
C ASN A 85 14.92 16.32 -2.49
N GLU A 86 15.06 15.14 -3.09
CA GLU A 86 14.13 14.01 -2.98
C GLU A 86 12.66 14.41 -3.18
N MET A 87 12.38 15.26 -4.18
CA MET A 87 11.08 15.93 -4.34
C MET A 87 9.89 14.98 -4.61
N ASN A 88 10.16 13.74 -5.03
CA ASN A 88 9.15 12.69 -5.16
C ASN A 88 8.80 12.01 -3.82
N TYR A 89 9.60 12.20 -2.78
CA TYR A 89 9.34 11.64 -1.46
C TYR A 89 8.31 12.49 -0.71
N ALA A 90 7.24 11.87 -0.19
CA ALA A 90 6.15 12.62 0.43
C ALA A 90 6.56 13.43 1.66
N VAL A 91 7.58 12.99 2.41
CA VAL A 91 8.11 13.69 3.60
C VAL A 91 8.73 15.05 3.23
N GLU A 92 9.14 15.24 1.98
CA GLU A 92 9.76 16.47 1.49
C GLU A 92 8.73 17.48 0.93
N ARG A 93 7.44 17.15 0.94
CA ARG A 93 6.38 18.04 0.40
C ARG A 93 6.09 19.20 1.36
N PRO A 94 5.86 20.42 0.84
CA PRO A 94 5.41 21.53 1.68
C PRO A 94 3.98 21.31 2.15
N GLY A 95 3.72 21.54 3.44
CA GLY A 95 2.42 21.31 4.09
C GLY A 95 2.11 19.85 4.43
N ILE A 96 3.09 18.94 4.34
CA ILE A 96 2.92 17.55 4.78
C ILE A 96 2.80 17.49 6.31
N VAL A 97 1.88 16.68 6.81
CA VAL A 97 1.76 16.36 8.25
C VAL A 97 1.73 14.85 8.42
N ILE A 98 2.62 14.30 9.25
CA ILE A 98 2.73 12.85 9.48
C ILE A 98 2.59 12.54 10.97
N ASP A 99 1.75 11.56 11.30
CA ASP A 99 1.63 10.99 12.65
C ASP A 99 2.77 10.00 12.92
N TRP A 100 3.80 10.50 13.59
CA TRP A 100 4.97 9.71 13.99
C TRP A 100 4.75 8.85 15.24
N SER A 101 3.59 8.91 15.90
CA SER A 101 3.36 8.27 17.22
C SER A 101 3.48 6.74 17.23
N ARG A 102 3.55 6.11 16.04
CA ARG A 102 3.68 4.65 15.87
C ARG A 102 4.94 4.21 15.12
N HIS A 103 5.91 5.10 14.93
CA HIS A 103 7.22 4.77 14.34
C HIS A 103 8.32 4.75 15.41
N ALA A 104 9.22 3.75 15.36
CA ALA A 104 10.32 3.64 16.33
C ALA A 104 11.45 4.67 16.13
N SER A 105 11.53 5.31 14.95
CA SER A 105 12.55 6.34 14.69
C SER A 105 12.27 7.62 15.48
N ARG A 106 13.32 8.31 15.95
CA ARG A 106 13.23 9.63 16.61
C ARG A 106 13.98 10.67 15.80
N ARG A 107 13.38 11.85 15.57
CA ARG A 107 14.06 12.96 14.87
C ARG A 107 15.24 13.49 15.67
N ASP A 108 15.06 13.57 16.98
CA ASP A 108 16.01 14.16 17.92
C ASP A 108 16.53 13.11 18.90
N GLY A 109 17.75 13.32 19.39
CA GLY A 109 18.42 12.42 20.33
C GLY A 109 19.93 12.40 20.12
N PRO A 110 20.65 11.52 20.83
CA PRO A 110 22.05 11.22 20.54
C PRO A 110 22.22 10.80 19.08
N ALA A 111 23.36 11.12 18.46
CA ALA A 111 23.60 10.84 17.04
C ALA A 111 23.44 9.36 16.69
N GLU A 112 23.67 8.45 17.65
CA GLU A 112 23.53 7.01 17.52
C GLU A 112 22.06 6.55 17.37
N GLU A 113 21.10 7.35 17.86
CA GLU A 113 19.66 7.07 17.83
C GLU A 113 18.88 7.99 16.90
N ALA A 114 19.38 9.22 16.68
CA ALA A 114 18.73 10.25 15.91
C ALA A 114 18.63 9.87 14.42
N ASP A 115 17.44 10.12 13.87
CA ASP A 115 17.10 9.96 12.47
C ASP A 115 16.27 11.18 11.99
N PRO A 116 16.87 12.39 11.97
CA PRO A 116 16.18 13.64 11.65
C PRO A 116 15.59 13.64 10.23
N MET A 117 16.28 12.97 9.30
CA MET A 117 15.84 12.82 7.90
C MET A 117 15.01 11.56 7.65
N ARG A 118 14.60 10.86 8.72
CA ARG A 118 13.77 9.64 8.66
C ARG A 118 14.29 8.60 7.65
N ARG A 119 15.61 8.49 7.53
CA ARG A 119 16.34 7.57 6.66
C ARG A 119 16.11 6.11 7.04
N GLY A 120 15.78 5.84 8.29
CA GLY A 120 15.57 4.49 8.83
C GLY A 120 14.21 3.89 8.51
N LEU A 121 13.32 4.62 7.84
CA LEU A 121 12.01 4.12 7.46
C LEU A 121 12.17 3.05 6.36
N PRO A 122 11.67 1.82 6.55
CA PRO A 122 11.75 0.76 5.54
C PRO A 122 11.16 1.16 4.17
N VAL A 123 10.11 1.98 4.19
CA VAL A 123 9.42 2.51 2.99
C VAL A 123 10.25 3.53 2.21
N ARG A 124 11.34 4.09 2.77
CA ARG A 124 12.19 5.05 2.05
C ARG A 124 13.04 4.36 0.97
N PHE A 125 13.42 3.11 1.21
CA PHE A 125 14.26 2.31 0.31
C PHE A 125 13.54 1.04 -0.13
N ASN A 126 12.23 1.09 -0.38
CA ASN A 126 11.51 -0.10 -0.86
C ASN A 126 10.34 0.27 -1.76
N VAL A 127 10.17 -0.51 -2.83
CA VAL A 127 9.10 -0.39 -3.83
C VAL A 127 7.89 -1.26 -3.48
N LEU A 128 8.10 -2.33 -2.70
CA LEU A 128 7.07 -3.26 -2.26
C LEU A 128 6.52 -2.92 -0.87
N PRO A 129 5.33 -3.45 -0.50
CA PRO A 129 4.81 -3.30 0.86
C PRO A 129 5.80 -3.88 1.87
N ASP A 130 6.12 -3.09 2.90
CA ASP A 130 6.78 -3.58 4.10
C ASP A 130 5.80 -4.46 4.89
N ASN A 131 6.23 -5.68 5.23
CA ASN A 131 5.46 -6.65 6.01
C ASN A 131 5.66 -6.47 7.54
N SER A 132 6.36 -5.41 7.97
CA SER A 132 6.51 -5.06 9.39
C SER A 132 5.18 -4.64 10.03
N ALA A 133 5.10 -4.78 11.37
CA ALA A 133 3.93 -4.40 12.17
C ALA A 133 3.88 -2.89 12.52
N GLU A 134 4.87 -2.10 12.13
CA GLU A 134 4.80 -0.63 12.21
C GLU A 134 3.82 -0.10 11.14
N ILE A 135 3.33 1.14 11.26
CA ILE A 135 2.36 1.71 10.30
C ILE A 135 2.83 1.45 8.86
N ARG A 136 1.99 0.72 8.11
CA ARG A 136 2.22 0.03 6.83
C ARG A 136 2.58 0.91 5.61
N THR A 137 3.18 2.09 5.79
CA THR A 137 3.78 3.01 4.79
C THR A 137 3.69 4.44 5.35
N THR A 138 4.56 5.36 4.92
CA THR A 138 4.37 6.80 5.19
C THR A 138 2.94 7.23 4.83
N ARG A 139 2.33 6.65 3.78
CA ARG A 139 0.94 6.91 3.35
C ARG A 139 -0.13 6.68 4.42
N ALA A 140 0.06 5.71 5.31
CA ALA A 140 -0.90 5.44 6.40
C ALA A 140 -0.64 6.31 7.65
N ALA A 141 0.54 6.93 7.73
CA ALA A 141 0.90 7.89 8.77
C ALA A 141 0.64 9.35 8.33
N ILE A 142 0.48 9.64 7.04
CA ILE A 142 0.16 10.98 6.54
C ILE A 142 -1.24 11.40 7.02
N VAL A 143 -1.27 12.45 7.83
CA VAL A 143 -2.47 13.15 8.29
C VAL A 143 -2.92 14.16 7.25
N GLU A 144 -1.96 14.93 6.70
CA GLU A 144 -2.18 15.91 5.62
C GLU A 144 -1.16 15.68 4.51
N GLN A 145 -1.61 15.55 3.26
CA GLN A 145 -0.77 15.13 2.12
C GLN A 145 0.25 16.17 1.66
N GLY A 146 0.14 17.41 2.13
CA GLY A 146 0.89 18.54 1.60
C GLY A 146 0.66 18.76 0.10
N GLU A 147 1.37 19.73 -0.43
CA GLU A 147 1.36 20.03 -1.85
C GLU A 147 2.28 19.05 -2.60
N ILE A 148 1.70 18.27 -3.53
CA ILE A 148 2.48 17.39 -4.39
C ILE A 148 3.40 18.24 -5.29
N ILE A 149 4.69 17.90 -5.28
CA ILE A 149 5.71 18.51 -6.13
C ILE A 149 5.72 17.75 -7.47
N THR A 150 4.89 18.17 -8.43
CA THR A 150 4.89 17.61 -9.79
C THR A 150 6.14 18.07 -10.58
N PRO A 151 6.51 17.41 -11.70
CA PRO A 151 7.62 17.85 -12.54
C PRO A 151 7.53 19.32 -12.95
N GLU A 152 6.35 19.80 -13.33
CA GLU A 152 6.13 21.19 -13.76
C GLU A 152 6.31 22.19 -12.60
N ARG A 153 5.83 21.81 -11.41
CA ARG A 153 5.97 22.65 -10.20
C ARG A 153 7.42 22.75 -9.78
N TYR A 154 8.13 21.63 -9.75
CA TYR A 154 9.56 21.61 -9.48
C TYR A 154 10.33 22.42 -10.53
N ALA A 155 10.08 22.18 -11.82
CA ALA A 155 10.75 22.87 -12.91
C ALA A 155 10.51 24.39 -12.85
N ARG A 156 9.30 24.84 -12.46
CA ARG A 156 9.01 26.27 -12.23
C ARG A 156 9.85 26.84 -11.08
N CYS A 157 9.86 26.19 -9.92
CA CYS A 157 10.65 26.64 -8.76
C CYS A 157 12.15 26.70 -9.08
N TYR A 158 12.68 25.61 -9.66
CA TYR A 158 14.07 25.51 -10.07
C TYR A 158 14.45 26.61 -11.07
N ARG A 159 13.63 26.88 -12.11
CA ARG A 159 13.90 27.94 -13.08
C ARG A 159 13.99 29.31 -12.44
N LEU A 160 13.06 29.63 -11.52
CA LEU A 160 13.09 30.88 -10.77
C LEU A 160 14.38 31.03 -9.96
N CYS A 161 14.78 29.98 -9.23
CA CYS A 161 16.01 29.98 -8.45
C CYS A 161 17.26 30.11 -9.33
N ARG A 162 17.36 29.33 -10.41
CA ARG A 162 18.48 29.36 -11.35
C ARG A 162 18.65 30.73 -12.00
N GLU A 163 17.55 31.29 -12.52
CA GLU A 163 17.59 32.63 -13.11
C GLU A 163 17.96 33.71 -12.09
N ALA A 164 17.51 33.56 -10.84
CA ALA A 164 17.84 34.51 -9.78
C ALA A 164 19.33 34.44 -9.44
N ILE A 165 19.94 33.24 -9.41
CA ILE A 165 21.38 33.05 -9.19
C ILE A 165 22.20 33.64 -10.35
N HIS A 166 21.89 33.26 -11.59
CA HIS A 166 22.66 33.71 -12.77
C HIS A 166 22.55 35.22 -13.04
N ARG A 167 21.60 35.92 -12.44
CA ARG A 167 21.50 37.39 -12.51
C ARG A 167 22.40 38.09 -11.49
N ILE A 168 23.01 37.37 -10.54
CA ILE A 168 23.92 37.95 -9.56
C ILE A 168 25.28 38.14 -10.24
N PRO A 169 25.86 39.36 -10.21
CA PRO A 169 27.19 39.60 -10.74
C PRO A 169 28.24 38.69 -10.10
N GLY A 170 29.03 38.00 -10.92
CA GLY A 170 30.05 37.04 -10.48
C GLY A 170 29.54 35.62 -10.25
N HIS A 171 28.26 35.35 -10.53
CA HIS A 171 27.62 34.03 -10.43
C HIS A 171 26.93 33.60 -11.74
N GLU A 172 27.25 34.26 -12.86
CA GLU A 172 26.67 33.98 -14.18
C GLU A 172 26.98 32.54 -14.66
N ASP A 173 28.16 32.03 -14.27
CA ASP A 173 28.68 30.72 -14.65
C ASP A 173 28.57 29.67 -13.52
N ASP A 174 27.89 30.00 -12.41
CA ASP A 174 27.65 29.05 -11.32
C ASP A 174 26.76 27.89 -11.82
N LEU A 175 27.06 26.66 -11.39
CA LEU A 175 26.24 25.51 -11.74
C LEU A 175 25.05 25.41 -10.81
N VAL A 176 23.83 25.51 -11.33
CA VAL A 176 22.60 25.26 -10.57
C VAL A 176 22.03 23.91 -10.98
N LEU A 177 22.08 22.93 -10.09
CA LEU A 177 21.76 21.55 -10.37
C LEU A 177 20.35 21.18 -9.90
N VAL A 178 19.67 20.37 -10.70
CA VAL A 178 18.43 19.69 -10.30
C VAL A 178 18.72 18.78 -9.11
N GLY A 179 17.90 18.89 -8.06
CA GLY A 179 17.94 18.04 -6.87
C GLY A 179 17.66 16.58 -7.19
N ALA A 180 18.27 15.69 -6.41
CA ALA A 180 18.16 14.26 -6.66
C ALA A 180 16.74 13.77 -6.40
N VAL A 181 16.29 12.83 -7.22
CA VAL A 181 15.05 12.09 -7.02
C VAL A 181 15.33 10.90 -6.10
N ALA A 182 14.47 10.67 -5.11
CA ALA A 182 14.59 9.53 -4.21
C ALA A 182 14.38 8.22 -5.00
N PRO A 183 15.37 7.32 -5.07
CA PRO A 183 15.20 6.03 -5.73
C PRO A 183 14.15 5.20 -5.00
N TRP A 184 13.43 4.37 -5.75
CA TRP A 184 12.42 3.41 -5.24
C TRP A 184 11.16 4.02 -4.62
N ASN A 185 11.03 5.36 -4.59
CA ASN A 185 9.89 6.00 -3.95
C ASN A 185 8.71 6.25 -4.93
N THR A 186 7.60 5.57 -4.68
CA THR A 186 6.40 5.58 -5.55
C THR A 186 5.27 6.52 -5.10
N GLN A 187 5.58 7.46 -4.21
CA GLN A 187 4.56 8.24 -3.52
C GLN A 187 4.01 9.40 -4.34
N THR A 188 4.75 9.88 -5.34
CA THR A 188 4.39 11.05 -6.16
C THR A 188 3.80 10.61 -7.49
N ILE A 189 2.47 10.72 -7.58
CA ILE A 189 1.65 10.38 -8.74
C ILE A 189 1.07 11.68 -9.29
N TYR A 190 1.10 11.85 -10.61
CA TYR A 190 0.59 13.05 -11.28
C TYR A 190 -0.02 12.70 -12.64
N PRO A 191 -1.03 13.46 -13.11
CA PRO A 191 -1.68 13.24 -14.40
C PRO A 191 -0.76 13.61 -15.56
N ALA A 192 -1.22 13.40 -16.79
CA ALA A 192 -0.55 13.92 -17.98
C ALA A 192 -0.38 15.44 -17.88
N GLY A 193 0.81 15.91 -18.25
CA GLY A 193 1.21 17.31 -18.24
C GLY A 193 1.47 17.80 -19.65
N SER A 194 2.05 18.99 -19.78
CA SER A 194 2.37 19.59 -21.09
C SER A 194 3.37 18.76 -21.89
N ASN A 195 4.38 18.17 -21.23
CA ASN A 195 5.46 17.45 -21.92
C ASN A 195 5.65 16.01 -21.41
N HIS A 196 4.66 15.43 -20.72
CA HIS A 196 4.71 14.05 -20.25
C HIS A 196 3.34 13.37 -20.18
N ALA A 197 3.31 12.05 -20.40
CA ALA A 197 2.09 11.23 -20.41
C ALA A 197 1.45 11.01 -19.02
N GLY A 198 2.09 11.51 -17.97
CA GLY A 198 1.65 11.34 -16.58
C GLY A 198 2.20 10.06 -15.96
N ASN A 199 2.21 10.01 -14.63
CA ASN A 199 2.91 8.98 -13.86
C ASN A 199 1.97 8.36 -12.83
N ALA A 200 1.10 7.48 -13.32
CA ALA A 200 0.05 6.85 -12.53
C ALA A 200 0.57 5.89 -11.44
N ASN A 201 1.78 5.36 -11.61
CA ASN A 201 2.37 4.36 -10.71
C ASN A 201 3.43 4.94 -9.75
N GLY A 202 3.74 6.24 -9.87
CA GLY A 202 4.80 6.88 -9.09
C GLY A 202 6.20 6.42 -9.48
N ASP A 203 6.42 6.05 -10.73
CA ASP A 203 7.73 5.68 -11.26
C ASP A 203 8.73 6.83 -11.05
N TRP A 204 9.72 6.62 -10.18
CA TRP A 204 10.69 7.64 -9.82
C TRP A 204 11.67 7.95 -10.95
N VAL A 205 11.96 6.97 -11.82
CA VAL A 205 12.82 7.18 -13.00
C VAL A 205 12.06 7.99 -14.03
N GLN A 206 10.76 7.72 -14.21
CA GLN A 206 9.90 8.55 -15.05
C GLN A 206 9.78 9.97 -14.51
N TYR A 207 9.60 10.16 -13.20
CA TYR A 207 9.54 11.49 -12.58
C TYR A 207 10.81 12.32 -12.84
N PHE A 208 11.98 11.69 -12.71
CA PHE A 208 13.25 12.32 -13.08
C PHE A 208 13.29 12.73 -14.56
N ALA A 209 12.91 11.83 -15.46
CA ALA A 209 12.88 12.12 -16.90
C ALA A 209 11.90 13.26 -17.24
N ASP A 210 10.74 13.29 -16.60
CA ASP A 210 9.71 14.31 -16.79
C ASP A 210 10.19 15.69 -16.30
N ILE A 211 10.93 15.78 -15.18
CA ILE A 211 11.57 17.04 -14.75
C ILE A 211 12.53 17.55 -15.83
N LEU A 212 13.39 16.68 -16.37
CA LEU A 212 14.35 17.07 -17.39
C LEU A 212 13.66 17.51 -18.68
N ARG A 213 12.58 16.85 -19.10
CA ARG A 213 11.77 17.27 -20.26
C ARG A 213 11.11 18.64 -20.04
N GLU A 214 10.57 18.89 -18.84
CA GLU A 214 9.94 20.16 -18.48
C GLU A 214 10.92 21.34 -18.37
N LEU A 215 12.21 21.06 -18.16
CA LEU A 215 13.28 22.07 -18.19
C LEU A 215 13.84 22.23 -19.62
N GLY A 216 14.08 21.12 -20.30
CA GLY A 216 14.80 21.08 -21.57
C GLY A 216 16.28 21.49 -21.46
N PRO A 217 17.05 21.38 -22.54
CA PRO A 217 18.52 21.52 -22.52
C PRO A 217 19.01 22.96 -22.27
N ARG A 218 18.13 23.98 -22.33
CA ARG A 218 18.50 25.40 -22.15
C ARG A 218 18.27 25.93 -20.74
N HIS A 219 17.52 25.22 -19.92
CA HIS A 219 17.11 25.67 -18.60
C HIS A 219 17.57 24.71 -17.51
N CYS A 220 18.69 24.00 -17.72
CA CYS A 220 19.26 23.06 -16.76
C CYS A 220 20.79 23.06 -16.92
N ASP A 221 21.53 23.28 -15.82
CA ASP A 221 23.00 23.27 -15.84
C ASP A 221 23.59 21.90 -15.50
N GLY A 222 22.75 20.95 -15.10
CA GLY A 222 23.12 19.63 -14.61
C GLY A 222 22.14 19.11 -13.57
N PHE A 223 22.40 17.89 -13.10
CA PHE A 223 21.52 17.22 -12.15
C PHE A 223 22.30 16.35 -11.17
N THR A 224 21.64 16.03 -10.07
CA THR A 224 22.19 15.18 -9.02
C THR A 224 21.39 13.89 -8.89
N LEU A 225 22.06 12.84 -8.44
CA LEU A 225 21.52 11.50 -8.27
C LEU A 225 21.85 10.98 -6.87
N HIS A 226 20.99 10.13 -6.35
CA HIS A 226 21.24 9.33 -5.15
C HIS A 226 21.30 7.84 -5.53
N ALA A 227 22.21 7.09 -4.91
CA ALA A 227 22.34 5.65 -5.13
C ALA A 227 22.72 4.95 -3.83
N TYR A 228 22.13 3.78 -3.56
CA TYR A 228 22.30 3.07 -2.29
C TYR A 228 22.38 1.56 -2.48
N THR A 229 22.89 0.85 -1.47
CA THR A 229 22.75 -0.60 -1.34
C THR A 229 21.86 -0.95 -0.15
N HIS A 230 21.09 -2.03 -0.24
CA HIS A 230 20.25 -2.59 0.82
C HIS A 230 21.05 -3.39 1.86
N GLY A 231 22.31 -3.01 2.08
CA GLY A 231 23.20 -3.66 3.01
C GLY A 231 24.66 -3.23 2.85
N PRO A 232 25.52 -3.61 3.79
CA PRO A 232 26.92 -3.22 3.82
C PRO A 232 27.85 -4.06 2.93
N ASP A 233 27.33 -5.07 2.23
CA ASP A 233 28.14 -5.97 1.42
C ASP A 233 28.61 -5.24 0.14
N PRO A 234 29.93 -5.13 -0.12
CA PRO A 234 30.46 -4.50 -1.32
C PRO A 234 29.97 -5.12 -2.63
N ALA A 235 29.61 -6.41 -2.63
CA ALA A 235 29.10 -7.09 -3.82
C ALA A 235 27.80 -6.44 -4.33
N LEU A 236 26.99 -5.86 -3.43
CA LEU A 236 25.76 -5.14 -3.76
C LEU A 236 26.01 -3.89 -4.60
N VAL A 237 27.23 -3.35 -4.62
CA VAL A 237 27.58 -2.19 -5.47
C VAL A 237 27.50 -2.54 -6.96
N THR A 238 27.87 -3.78 -7.30
CA THR A 238 27.91 -4.27 -8.69
C THR A 238 26.77 -5.23 -9.01
N ASP A 239 25.84 -5.41 -8.09
CA ASP A 239 24.72 -6.32 -8.24
C ASP A 239 23.74 -5.84 -9.32
N GLU A 240 23.31 -6.77 -10.18
CA GLU A 240 22.42 -6.51 -11.32
C GLU A 240 20.97 -6.96 -11.05
N THR A 241 20.62 -7.26 -9.80
CA THR A 241 19.27 -7.68 -9.43
C THR A 241 18.28 -6.58 -9.77
N LEU A 242 17.31 -6.93 -10.61
CA LEU A 242 16.19 -6.06 -10.96
C LEU A 242 15.05 -6.23 -9.95
N LEU A 243 14.24 -5.19 -9.84
CA LEU A 243 13.05 -5.20 -9.00
C LEU A 243 11.98 -6.17 -9.55
N PRO A 244 10.99 -6.55 -8.73
CA PRO A 244 9.83 -7.29 -9.22
C PRO A 244 8.84 -6.37 -9.95
N PRO A 245 7.85 -6.93 -10.68
CA PRO A 245 6.80 -6.14 -11.31
C PRO A 245 6.04 -5.23 -10.33
N PRO A 246 5.66 -4.00 -10.76
CA PRO A 246 5.70 -3.48 -12.14
C PRO A 246 6.99 -2.76 -12.54
N PHE A 247 8.06 -2.83 -11.74
CA PHE A 247 9.30 -2.08 -11.95
C PHE A 247 10.47 -2.97 -12.37
N GLN A 248 10.18 -4.09 -13.04
CA GLN A 248 11.16 -5.12 -13.36
C GLN A 248 12.30 -4.71 -14.29
N GLN A 249 12.24 -3.49 -14.81
CA GLN A 249 13.29 -2.85 -15.60
C GLN A 249 14.34 -2.10 -14.76
N TYR A 250 14.11 -1.88 -13.46
CA TYR A 250 14.97 -1.05 -12.60
C TYR A 250 15.75 -1.88 -11.59
N HIS A 251 16.96 -1.42 -11.28
CA HIS A 251 17.89 -2.09 -10.39
C HIS A 251 17.49 -1.90 -8.91
N ARG A 252 17.72 -2.96 -8.13
CA ARG A 252 17.44 -2.99 -6.69
C ARG A 252 18.56 -2.35 -5.86
N GLU A 253 19.80 -2.38 -6.33
CA GLU A 253 20.95 -1.94 -5.53
C GLU A 253 21.60 -0.67 -6.08
N PHE A 254 22.91 -0.52 -5.89
CA PHE A 254 23.65 0.70 -6.22
C PHE A 254 23.51 1.09 -7.69
N ARG A 255 23.42 0.11 -8.60
CA ARG A 255 23.24 0.31 -10.04
C ARG A 255 21.93 0.98 -10.45
N ALA A 256 21.04 1.29 -9.50
CA ALA A 256 19.90 2.19 -9.74
C ALA A 256 20.31 3.56 -10.32
N TYR A 257 21.56 4.01 -10.12
CA TYR A 257 22.07 5.21 -10.81
C TYR A 257 22.03 5.07 -12.34
N ARG A 258 22.23 3.85 -12.87
CA ARG A 258 22.21 3.58 -14.31
C ARG A 258 20.82 3.77 -14.90
N ASP A 259 19.78 3.46 -14.14
CA ASP A 259 18.38 3.68 -14.55
C ASP A 259 18.10 5.17 -14.76
N PHE A 260 18.56 6.01 -13.83
CA PHE A 260 18.47 7.46 -14.00
C PHE A 260 19.29 7.96 -15.19
N MET A 261 20.53 7.47 -15.35
CA MET A 261 21.40 7.87 -16.47
C MET A 261 20.80 7.47 -17.82
N ALA A 262 20.16 6.31 -17.92
CA ALA A 262 19.46 5.86 -19.13
C ALA A 262 18.24 6.74 -19.45
N ALA A 263 17.58 7.28 -18.43
CA ALA A 263 16.40 8.12 -18.56
C ALA A 263 16.70 9.59 -18.97
N VAL A 264 17.98 10.00 -18.99
CA VAL A 264 18.37 11.35 -19.41
C VAL A 264 18.09 11.55 -20.91
N PRO A 265 17.33 12.60 -21.29
CA PRO A 265 17.08 12.92 -22.70
C PRO A 265 18.39 13.07 -23.49
N PRO A 266 18.50 12.52 -24.72
CA PRO A 266 19.74 12.56 -25.50
C PRO A 266 20.38 13.95 -25.62
N GLU A 267 19.55 14.98 -25.84
CA GLU A 267 19.96 16.37 -25.95
C GLU A 267 20.51 16.97 -24.65
N MET A 268 20.32 16.32 -23.51
CA MET A 268 20.79 16.73 -22.18
C MET A 268 21.96 15.89 -21.65
N ARG A 269 22.41 14.87 -22.39
CA ARG A 269 23.53 14.00 -21.98
C ARG A 269 24.89 14.69 -21.91
N HIS A 270 25.00 15.90 -22.47
CA HIS A 270 26.19 16.74 -22.35
C HIS A 270 26.31 17.43 -20.98
N LEU A 271 25.23 17.48 -20.21
CA LEU A 271 25.20 18.14 -18.90
C LEU A 271 26.00 17.35 -17.85
N PRO A 272 26.53 18.01 -16.81
CA PRO A 272 27.19 17.32 -15.70
C PRO A 272 26.20 16.54 -14.81
N ALA A 273 26.63 15.35 -14.39
CA ALA A 273 25.92 14.51 -13.41
C ALA A 273 26.76 14.32 -12.14
N PHE A 274 26.12 14.36 -10.97
CA PHE A 274 26.78 14.21 -9.67
C PHE A 274 26.02 13.23 -8.77
N LEU A 275 26.70 12.25 -8.17
CA LEU A 275 26.16 11.44 -7.09
C LEU A 275 26.37 12.19 -5.76
N THR A 276 25.33 12.83 -5.26
CA THR A 276 25.41 13.76 -4.11
C THR A 276 25.07 13.13 -2.77
N GLU A 277 24.55 11.90 -2.80
CA GLU A 277 24.30 11.13 -1.59
C GLU A 277 24.43 9.64 -1.94
N THR A 278 25.33 8.95 -1.23
CA THR A 278 25.46 7.49 -1.35
C THR A 278 25.84 6.82 -0.05
N GLY A 279 25.47 5.56 0.09
CA GLY A 279 25.78 4.72 1.23
C GLY A 279 24.93 3.46 1.25
N GLN A 280 24.98 2.75 2.37
CA GLN A 280 24.11 1.61 2.63
C GLN A 280 22.85 2.04 3.43
N THR A 281 21.77 1.25 3.35
CA THR A 281 20.54 1.49 4.13
C THR A 281 20.76 1.27 5.62
N THR A 282 21.78 0.51 6.02
CA THR A 282 22.17 0.33 7.43
C THR A 282 23.17 1.40 7.88
N PRO A 283 23.23 1.74 9.18
CA PRO A 283 24.29 2.60 9.72
C PRO A 283 25.70 2.10 9.33
N TRP A 284 26.64 3.02 9.09
CA TRP A 284 28.05 2.64 8.91
C TRP A 284 28.55 1.92 10.16
N LEU A 285 29.23 0.79 9.97
CA LEU A 285 30.00 0.17 11.05
C LEU A 285 31.42 0.74 11.03
N ASP A 286 32.10 0.73 12.17
CA ASP A 286 33.51 1.10 12.23
C ASP A 286 34.39 -0.04 11.70
N ASP A 287 34.32 -0.27 10.39
CA ASP A 287 34.91 -1.43 9.72
C ASP A 287 35.31 -1.09 8.28
N ASN A 288 36.45 -1.61 7.82
CA ASN A 288 36.92 -1.44 6.44
C ASN A 288 36.42 -2.61 5.59
N ARG A 289 35.19 -2.50 5.11
CA ARG A 289 34.53 -3.57 4.34
C ARG A 289 34.86 -3.56 2.86
N GLY A 290 35.50 -2.51 2.34
CA GLY A 290 35.75 -2.35 0.91
C GLY A 290 34.54 -1.81 0.13
N TRP A 291 33.46 -1.42 0.81
CA TRP A 291 32.26 -0.90 0.17
C TRP A 291 32.55 0.45 -0.52
N VAL A 292 33.31 1.33 0.15
CA VAL A 292 33.67 2.63 -0.41
C VAL A 292 34.57 2.44 -1.63
N GLN A 293 35.58 1.58 -1.52
CA GLN A 293 36.42 1.21 -2.67
C GLN A 293 35.61 0.66 -3.85
N ALA A 294 34.64 -0.23 -3.60
CA ALA A 294 33.78 -0.80 -4.64
C ALA A 294 32.94 0.28 -5.33
N ALA A 295 32.31 1.18 -4.57
CA ALA A 295 31.48 2.26 -5.12
C ALA A 295 32.30 3.20 -6.03
N TYR A 296 33.49 3.60 -5.59
CA TYR A 296 34.40 4.41 -6.39
C TYR A 296 34.91 3.67 -7.64
N ALA A 297 35.22 2.37 -7.52
CA ALA A 297 35.63 1.54 -8.64
C ALA A 297 34.53 1.38 -9.70
N GLU A 298 33.27 1.19 -9.28
CA GLU A 298 32.10 1.08 -10.15
C GLU A 298 31.88 2.37 -10.95
N ILE A 299 31.89 3.54 -10.32
CA ILE A 299 31.73 4.82 -11.04
C ILE A 299 32.92 5.12 -11.95
N ASN A 300 34.13 4.78 -11.52
CA ASN A 300 35.29 4.88 -12.40
C ASN A 300 35.14 3.95 -13.62
N GLY A 301 34.66 2.73 -13.41
CA GLY A 301 34.31 1.77 -14.46
C GLY A 301 33.28 2.35 -15.42
N TRP A 302 32.19 2.91 -14.92
CA TRP A 302 31.17 3.59 -15.72
C TRP A 302 31.79 4.69 -16.60
N ASN A 303 32.59 5.59 -16.02
CA ASN A 303 33.19 6.72 -16.73
C ASN A 303 34.21 6.30 -17.80
N HIS A 304 34.76 5.08 -17.73
CA HIS A 304 35.79 4.57 -18.63
C HIS A 304 35.36 3.43 -19.54
N ALA A 305 34.21 2.81 -19.28
CA ALA A 305 33.69 1.65 -20.02
C ALA A 305 33.61 1.94 -21.51
N THR A 306 34.16 1.04 -22.33
CA THR A 306 34.17 1.09 -23.80
C THR A 306 32.99 0.34 -24.45
N ARG A 307 32.19 -0.35 -23.65
CA ARG A 307 30.93 -0.98 -24.09
C ARG A 307 29.79 0.01 -23.91
N LEU A 308 28.77 -0.07 -24.76
CA LEU A 308 27.59 0.81 -24.74
C LEU A 308 26.49 0.33 -23.78
N ASP A 309 26.79 -0.64 -22.92
CA ASP A 309 25.86 -1.19 -21.93
C ASP A 309 25.21 -0.05 -21.13
N GLY A 310 23.88 0.02 -21.15
CA GLY A 310 23.07 1.09 -20.52
C GLY A 310 22.79 2.33 -21.40
N LEU A 311 23.16 2.33 -22.69
CA LEU A 311 22.81 3.36 -23.67
C LEU A 311 21.90 2.76 -24.78
N PRO A 312 21.05 3.57 -25.44
CA PRO A 312 20.24 3.09 -26.57
C PRO A 312 21.13 2.63 -27.74
N ASP A 313 20.61 1.69 -28.56
CA ASP A 313 21.34 0.97 -29.62
C ASP A 313 22.05 1.85 -30.68
N ASN A 314 21.76 3.16 -30.71
CA ASN A 314 22.34 4.13 -31.63
C ASN A 314 23.41 5.05 -30.99
N ALA A 315 23.75 4.86 -29.71
CA ALA A 315 24.67 5.74 -29.00
C ALA A 315 26.14 5.51 -29.38
N ARG A 316 26.93 6.59 -29.46
CA ARG A 316 28.38 6.50 -29.62
C ARG A 316 29.06 6.54 -28.25
N GLN A 317 30.29 6.03 -28.19
CA GLN A 317 31.14 6.07 -27.00
C GLN A 317 31.34 7.48 -26.43
N SER A 318 31.33 8.50 -27.30
CA SER A 318 31.40 9.94 -26.96
C SER A 318 30.16 10.46 -26.23
N ASP A 319 29.06 9.71 -26.25
CA ASP A 319 27.74 10.13 -25.75
C ASP A 319 27.51 9.62 -24.32
N ARG A 320 28.48 8.87 -23.77
CA ARG A 320 28.43 8.35 -22.40
C ARG A 320 28.67 9.48 -21.41
N GLN A 321 27.58 9.95 -20.82
CA GLN A 321 27.58 11.01 -19.81
C GLN A 321 28.36 10.60 -18.56
N GLN A 322 29.31 11.45 -18.16
CA GLN A 322 30.23 11.17 -17.06
C GLN A 322 29.71 11.70 -15.73
N ILE A 323 29.93 10.92 -14.67
CA ILE A 323 29.62 11.28 -13.30
C ILE A 323 30.85 11.94 -12.68
N ARG A 324 30.72 13.20 -12.24
CA ARG A 324 31.84 14.06 -11.82
C ARG A 324 32.16 14.01 -10.32
N ALA A 325 31.23 13.53 -9.50
CA ALA A 325 31.45 13.32 -8.07
C ALA A 325 30.62 12.14 -7.54
N LEU A 326 31.14 11.50 -6.49
CA LEU A 326 30.43 10.55 -5.65
C LEU A 326 30.64 10.96 -4.18
N VAL A 327 29.57 11.34 -3.50
CA VAL A 327 29.61 11.90 -2.14
C VAL A 327 28.97 10.95 -1.14
N LEU A 328 29.73 10.53 -0.13
CA LEU A 328 29.27 9.62 0.92
C LEU A 328 28.35 10.33 1.93
N TYR A 329 27.30 9.63 2.37
CA TYR A 329 26.41 10.07 3.44
C TYR A 329 26.73 9.36 4.76
N ARG A 330 27.17 10.01 5.83
CA ARG A 330 27.56 11.43 5.95
C ARG A 330 28.67 11.61 6.97
N TRP A 331 29.45 12.69 6.86
CA TRP A 331 30.57 12.93 7.78
C TRP A 331 30.17 13.25 9.24
N PRO A 332 29.40 14.32 9.54
CA PRO A 332 29.24 14.80 10.91
C PRO A 332 28.33 13.89 11.77
N ARG A 333 28.58 13.87 13.10
CA ARG A 333 27.80 13.10 14.11
C ARG A 333 26.43 13.74 14.36
N LEU A 334 25.55 13.69 13.36
CA LEU A 334 24.21 14.29 13.40
C LEU A 334 23.08 13.27 13.28
N ASP A 335 23.35 12.09 12.75
CA ASP A 335 22.42 10.97 12.68
C ASP A 335 23.19 9.65 12.70
N ARG A 336 22.47 8.53 12.82
CA ARG A 336 23.08 7.21 13.01
C ARG A 336 23.96 6.75 11.83
N TRP A 337 23.94 7.43 10.68
CA TRP A 337 24.83 7.21 9.53
C TRP A 337 26.04 8.15 9.50
N PHE A 338 26.47 8.69 10.64
CA PHE A 338 27.72 9.45 10.70
C PHE A 338 28.96 8.58 10.41
N ILE A 339 29.99 9.20 9.83
CA ILE A 339 31.32 8.60 9.56
C ILE A 339 32.37 9.12 10.55
N ALA A 340 32.23 10.34 11.08
CA ALA A 340 33.21 10.92 12.00
C ALA A 340 33.46 10.02 13.22
N GLY A 341 34.69 9.54 13.36
CA GLY A 341 35.10 8.61 14.41
C GLY A 341 35.03 7.12 14.02
N LYS A 342 34.65 6.79 12.79
CA LYS A 342 34.68 5.42 12.23
C LYS A 342 35.92 5.22 11.38
N PHE A 343 37.03 4.90 12.03
CA PHE A 343 38.35 4.73 11.41
C PHE A 343 38.38 3.67 10.30
N GLY A 344 37.58 2.61 10.40
CA GLY A 344 37.48 1.58 9.36
C GLY A 344 36.92 2.13 8.05
N VAL A 345 35.87 2.96 8.11
CA VAL A 345 35.29 3.62 6.92
C VAL A 345 36.25 4.65 6.35
N VAL A 346 36.96 5.39 7.21
CA VAL A 346 37.99 6.35 6.77
C VAL A 346 39.12 5.62 6.05
N ALA A 347 39.59 4.48 6.57
CA ALA A 347 40.61 3.67 5.91
C ALA A 347 40.13 3.12 4.55
N ASP A 348 38.87 2.70 4.45
CA ASP A 348 38.25 2.28 3.17
C ASP A 348 38.24 3.44 2.16
N PHE A 349 37.87 4.65 2.60
CA PHE A 349 37.87 5.84 1.77
C PHE A 349 39.28 6.27 1.35
N GLU A 350 40.26 6.25 2.26
CA GLU A 350 41.66 6.50 1.95
C GLU A 350 42.21 5.53 0.91
N ALA A 351 41.89 4.23 1.03
CA ALA A 351 42.27 3.22 0.05
C ALA A 351 41.64 3.48 -1.32
N ALA A 352 40.39 3.95 -1.39
CA ALA A 352 39.75 4.37 -2.64
C ALA A 352 40.45 5.59 -3.26
N VAL A 353 40.79 6.60 -2.45
CA VAL A 353 41.49 7.82 -2.91
C VAL A 353 42.90 7.49 -3.42
N GLN A 354 43.62 6.57 -2.78
CA GLN A 354 44.95 6.12 -3.21
C GLN A 354 44.96 5.52 -4.62
N ARG A 355 43.82 4.97 -5.10
CA ARG A 355 43.69 4.46 -6.47
C ARG A 355 43.58 5.56 -7.53
N GLY A 356 43.36 6.81 -7.12
CA GLY A 356 43.45 7.97 -8.00
C GLY A 356 42.40 8.02 -9.12
N TYR A 357 41.19 7.49 -8.90
CA TYR A 357 40.12 7.50 -9.89
C TYR A 357 39.73 8.93 -10.33
N GLN A 358 39.54 9.16 -11.63
CA GLN A 358 39.18 10.46 -12.22
C GLN A 358 38.18 10.29 -13.36
N TRP A 359 37.41 11.32 -13.72
CA TRP A 359 36.65 11.29 -14.98
C TRP A 359 37.53 11.80 -16.15
N LYS A 360 37.21 11.42 -17.39
CA LYS A 360 38.02 11.82 -18.58
C LYS A 360 37.86 13.32 -18.87
N GLY A 361 38.96 14.02 -19.15
CA GLY A 361 39.00 15.47 -19.39
C GLY A 361 39.74 16.28 -18.32
N SER A 362 40.38 15.63 -17.35
CA SER A 362 41.30 16.26 -16.38
C SER A 362 42.67 16.62 -16.98
N GLU A 363 42.99 16.08 -18.16
CA GLU A 363 44.21 16.33 -18.93
C GLU A 363 43.79 16.63 -20.38
N ASN A 364 43.81 17.91 -20.79
CA ASN A 364 43.97 18.43 -22.16
C ASN A 364 43.39 19.86 -22.26
N ASN A 365 44.22 20.86 -21.95
CA ASN A 365 44.18 22.15 -22.66
C ASN A 365 45.42 23.00 -22.29
N GLU A 366 46.59 22.52 -22.72
CA GLU A 366 47.65 23.45 -23.11
C GLU A 366 47.62 23.53 -24.65
N GLY A 367 47.17 24.66 -25.19
CA GLY A 367 47.35 24.99 -26.60
C GLY A 367 46.08 25.15 -27.42
N ALA A 368 45.32 26.22 -27.18
CA ALA A 368 44.54 26.88 -28.24
C ALA A 368 44.24 28.33 -27.85
N THR A 369 45.19 29.21 -28.12
CA THR A 369 44.96 30.65 -28.19
C THR A 369 44.14 30.99 -29.45
N ALA A 370 43.24 31.97 -29.29
CA ALA A 370 42.73 32.89 -30.31
C ALA A 370 41.86 32.31 -31.46
N ASN A 371 40.54 32.54 -31.37
CA ASN A 371 39.78 33.44 -32.25
C ASN A 371 38.32 32.98 -32.46
N GLY A 372 37.40 33.96 -32.44
CA GLY A 372 36.30 34.00 -33.39
C GLY A 372 34.94 33.52 -32.89
N VAL A 373 34.16 34.48 -32.39
CA VAL A 373 32.69 34.42 -32.33
C VAL A 373 32.13 34.09 -33.72
N ALA A 374 31.28 33.08 -33.85
CA ALA A 374 30.40 32.91 -35.00
C ALA A 374 29.07 32.26 -34.60
N ALA A 375 27.99 32.93 -35.01
CA ALA A 375 26.59 32.66 -34.69
C ALA A 375 26.06 31.33 -35.27
N ILE A 376 25.14 30.69 -34.54
CA ILE A 376 24.36 29.54 -35.02
C ILE A 376 23.14 30.04 -35.81
N PRO A 377 22.91 29.60 -37.06
CA PRO A 377 21.74 29.98 -37.84
C PRO A 377 20.51 29.12 -37.51
N ARG A 378 19.34 29.76 -37.57
CA ARG A 378 18.00 29.15 -37.51
C ARG A 378 17.76 28.18 -38.68
N ALA A 379 17.27 26.99 -38.36
CA ALA A 379 16.48 26.13 -39.24
C ALA A 379 15.65 25.18 -38.35
N GLN A 380 14.46 24.69 -38.68
CA GLN A 380 13.35 25.14 -39.53
C GLN A 380 12.14 24.38 -38.94
N GLN A 381 10.96 25.01 -38.92
CA GLN A 381 9.70 24.37 -38.54
C GLN A 381 9.41 23.19 -39.48
N HIS A 382 9.08 22.04 -38.91
CA HIS A 382 8.34 20.97 -39.58
C HIS A 382 7.08 20.71 -38.75
N ASP A 383 5.93 20.97 -39.36
CA ASP A 383 4.60 20.68 -38.82
C ASP A 383 4.31 19.17 -38.86
N ASP A 384 3.76 18.69 -37.73
CA ASP A 384 2.78 17.62 -37.51
C ASP A 384 2.49 16.55 -38.57
N LEU A 385 2.86 15.30 -38.25
CA LEU A 385 1.96 14.14 -38.26
C LEU A 385 2.39 13.21 -37.11
N ALA A 386 1.60 13.12 -36.04
CA ALA A 386 1.83 12.15 -34.97
C ALA A 386 1.70 10.73 -35.55
N GLU A 387 2.79 9.95 -35.54
CA GLU A 387 2.75 8.54 -35.94
C GLU A 387 1.77 7.76 -35.04
N LEU A 388 0.80 7.07 -35.64
CA LEU A 388 -0.16 6.24 -34.91
C LEU A 388 0.58 5.08 -34.22
N PRO A 389 0.33 4.81 -32.92
CA PRO A 389 0.98 3.73 -32.20
C PRO A 389 0.70 2.37 -32.84
N SER A 390 1.69 1.46 -32.82
CA SER A 390 1.57 0.14 -33.45
C SER A 390 0.42 -0.71 -32.90
N TYR A 391 0.17 -0.65 -31.58
CA TYR A 391 -0.86 -1.41 -30.88
C TYR A 391 -1.79 -0.44 -30.14
N ALA A 392 -2.98 -0.20 -30.69
CA ALA A 392 -3.99 0.61 -30.01
C ALA A 392 -5.41 0.14 -30.35
N VAL A 393 -6.25 -0.01 -29.33
CA VAL A 393 -7.68 -0.34 -29.45
C VAL A 393 -8.54 0.78 -28.89
N ALA A 394 -9.64 1.07 -29.56
CA ALA A 394 -10.75 1.83 -29.02
C ALA A 394 -11.93 0.89 -28.72
N TRP A 395 -12.38 0.84 -27.47
CA TRP A 395 -13.55 0.07 -27.03
C TRP A 395 -14.82 0.85 -27.34
N ILE A 396 -15.67 0.31 -28.21
CA ILE A 396 -16.84 1.02 -28.73
C ILE A 396 -18.09 0.64 -27.95
N ASP A 397 -18.32 -0.66 -27.74
CA ASP A 397 -19.56 -1.15 -27.13
C ASP A 397 -19.40 -2.55 -26.53
N ASP A 398 -20.21 -2.91 -25.53
CA ASP A 398 -20.26 -4.24 -24.92
C ASP A 398 -21.62 -4.54 -24.26
N HIS A 399 -22.08 -5.79 -24.35
CA HIS A 399 -23.38 -6.20 -23.82
C HIS A 399 -23.29 -7.45 -22.92
N PHE A 400 -23.24 -7.25 -21.61
CA PHE A 400 -23.21 -8.34 -20.63
C PHE A 400 -24.63 -8.87 -20.31
N PRO A 401 -24.79 -10.19 -20.06
CA PRO A 401 -26.04 -10.75 -19.55
C PRO A 401 -26.44 -10.16 -18.19
N GLU A 402 -27.75 -10.09 -17.92
CA GLU A 402 -28.29 -9.55 -16.66
C GLU A 402 -28.04 -10.46 -15.44
N SER A 403 -27.91 -11.78 -15.64
CA SER A 403 -27.57 -12.75 -14.60
C SER A 403 -26.31 -13.51 -14.96
N LEU A 404 -25.39 -13.60 -14.00
CA LEU A 404 -24.05 -14.16 -14.14
C LEU A 404 -23.87 -15.24 -13.08
N VAL A 405 -23.82 -16.51 -13.47
CA VAL A 405 -23.78 -17.63 -12.53
C VAL A 405 -22.36 -18.11 -12.28
N ALA A 406 -22.00 -18.33 -11.02
CA ALA A 406 -20.68 -18.80 -10.61
C ALA A 406 -20.27 -20.09 -11.34
N GLY A 407 -19.03 -20.12 -11.83
CA GLY A 407 -18.46 -21.24 -12.58
C GLY A 407 -19.00 -21.42 -14.01
N SER A 408 -19.90 -20.57 -14.50
CA SER A 408 -20.38 -20.63 -15.89
C SER A 408 -19.46 -19.90 -16.86
N THR A 409 -19.51 -20.26 -18.15
CA THR A 409 -18.85 -19.51 -19.23
C THR A 409 -19.89 -18.71 -20.01
N ILE A 410 -19.72 -17.39 -20.06
CA ILE A 410 -20.59 -16.49 -20.81
C ILE A 410 -19.96 -16.12 -22.17
N THR A 411 -20.80 -15.71 -23.11
CA THR A 411 -20.37 -15.10 -24.38
C THR A 411 -20.89 -13.67 -24.44
N VAL A 412 -20.00 -12.70 -24.58
CA VAL A 412 -20.30 -11.26 -24.55
C VAL A 412 -19.91 -10.64 -25.89
N PRO A 413 -20.82 -10.03 -26.67
CA PRO A 413 -20.45 -9.30 -27.86
C PRO A 413 -19.78 -7.97 -27.47
N ILE A 414 -18.54 -7.77 -27.94
CA ILE A 414 -17.72 -6.59 -27.68
C ILE A 414 -17.27 -5.98 -29.00
N THR A 415 -17.65 -4.74 -29.25
CA THR A 415 -17.27 -4.00 -30.46
C THR A 415 -16.04 -3.15 -30.18
N VAL A 416 -15.00 -3.33 -30.99
CA VAL A 416 -13.72 -2.63 -30.88
C VAL A 416 -13.30 -2.06 -32.24
N ARG A 417 -12.59 -0.94 -32.21
CA ARG A 417 -11.95 -0.34 -33.40
C ARG A 417 -10.44 -0.36 -33.26
N ASN A 418 -9.75 -0.70 -34.34
CA ASN A 418 -8.30 -0.59 -34.42
C ASN A 418 -7.88 0.88 -34.52
N ALA A 419 -7.29 1.40 -33.46
CA ALA A 419 -6.79 2.77 -33.38
C ALA A 419 -5.27 2.85 -33.62
N GLY A 420 -4.62 1.71 -33.91
CA GLY A 420 -3.19 1.62 -34.15
C GLY A 420 -2.83 1.45 -35.63
N SER A 421 -1.53 1.42 -35.92
CA SER A 421 -1.01 1.32 -37.29
C SER A 421 -0.87 -0.12 -37.81
N LEU A 422 -0.90 -1.15 -36.94
CA LEU A 422 -0.84 -2.56 -37.37
C LEU A 422 -2.23 -3.13 -37.68
N THR A 423 -2.34 -3.86 -38.79
CA THR A 423 -3.52 -4.71 -39.05
C THR A 423 -3.54 -5.90 -38.09
N TRP A 424 -4.62 -6.04 -37.31
CA TRP A 424 -4.80 -7.19 -36.42
C TRP A 424 -5.16 -8.41 -37.24
N ARG A 425 -4.25 -9.38 -37.32
CA ARG A 425 -4.47 -10.60 -38.11
C ARG A 425 -5.19 -11.66 -37.29
N TRP A 426 -6.28 -12.21 -37.84
CA TRP A 426 -7.06 -13.25 -37.16
C TRP A 426 -6.38 -14.63 -37.15
N GLY A 427 -5.43 -14.86 -38.06
CA GLY A 427 -4.67 -16.12 -38.17
C GLY A 427 -3.17 -15.92 -38.42
N GLY A 428 -2.40 -17.01 -38.38
CA GLY A 428 -0.93 -17.02 -38.53
C GLY A 428 -0.21 -17.52 -37.27
N GLY A 429 1.12 -17.38 -37.21
CA GLY A 429 1.93 -17.83 -36.07
C GLY A 429 1.65 -17.07 -34.77
N ASN A 430 1.29 -15.79 -34.87
CA ASN A 430 1.02 -14.89 -33.72
C ASN A 430 -0.33 -14.16 -33.94
N PRO A 431 -1.48 -14.85 -33.85
CA PRO A 431 -2.80 -14.26 -34.08
C PRO A 431 -3.16 -13.24 -32.98
N PHE A 432 -4.04 -12.29 -33.32
CA PHE A 432 -4.59 -11.35 -32.35
C PHE A 432 -5.85 -11.94 -31.69
N ARG A 433 -5.90 -11.91 -30.36
CA ARG A 433 -7.00 -12.45 -29.56
C ARG A 433 -7.42 -11.48 -28.46
N LEU A 434 -8.60 -11.69 -27.91
CA LEU A 434 -9.11 -11.00 -26.73
C LEU A 434 -8.95 -11.91 -25.50
N GLY A 435 -8.31 -11.40 -24.45
CA GLY A 435 -8.17 -12.08 -23.16
C GLY A 435 -8.76 -11.25 -22.02
N TYR A 436 -8.81 -11.84 -20.82
CA TYR A 436 -9.32 -11.16 -19.63
C TYR A 436 -8.63 -11.57 -18.32
N HIS A 437 -8.76 -10.72 -17.32
CA HIS A 437 -8.34 -10.95 -15.93
C HIS A 437 -9.43 -10.53 -14.94
N PHE A 438 -9.61 -11.31 -13.88
CA PHE A 438 -10.51 -10.95 -12.78
C PHE A 438 -9.73 -10.38 -11.60
N TYR A 439 -10.36 -9.45 -10.90
CA TYR A 439 -9.87 -8.86 -9.67
C TYR A 439 -10.96 -8.89 -8.61
N ARG A 440 -10.57 -9.17 -7.37
CA ARG A 440 -11.42 -9.04 -6.17
C ARG A 440 -10.62 -8.25 -5.14
N ASN A 441 -11.21 -7.18 -4.61
CA ASN A 441 -10.54 -6.27 -3.65
C ASN A 441 -9.17 -5.77 -4.14
N ARG A 442 -9.07 -5.40 -5.43
CA ARG A 442 -7.82 -4.94 -6.10
C ARG A 442 -6.69 -5.97 -6.17
N ARG A 443 -6.92 -7.22 -5.77
CA ARG A 443 -6.01 -8.36 -5.98
C ARG A 443 -6.43 -9.11 -7.24
N ARG A 444 -5.47 -9.39 -8.13
CA ARG A 444 -5.70 -10.22 -9.32
C ARG A 444 -5.99 -11.66 -8.89
N LEU A 445 -7.04 -12.23 -9.46
CA LEU A 445 -7.38 -13.64 -9.30
C LEU A 445 -6.64 -14.46 -10.36
N THR A 446 -5.94 -15.50 -9.92
CA THR A 446 -5.36 -16.49 -10.81
C THR A 446 -6.43 -17.52 -11.11
N LEU A 447 -6.93 -17.52 -12.34
CA LEU A 447 -7.79 -18.58 -12.83
C LEU A 447 -6.95 -19.76 -13.33
N PRO A 448 -7.39 -21.01 -13.12
CA PRO A 448 -6.84 -22.18 -13.78
C PRO A 448 -6.75 -22.01 -15.31
N ASN A 449 -5.79 -22.68 -15.97
CA ASN A 449 -5.51 -22.50 -17.40
C ASN A 449 -6.72 -22.82 -18.30
N ASP A 450 -7.58 -23.77 -17.91
CA ASP A 450 -8.83 -24.12 -18.58
C ASP A 450 -9.93 -23.03 -18.45
N GLN A 451 -9.75 -22.08 -17.53
CA GLN A 451 -10.66 -20.96 -17.27
C GLN A 451 -10.07 -19.60 -17.69
N SER A 452 -8.82 -19.55 -18.19
CA SER A 452 -8.17 -18.36 -18.75
C SER A 452 -8.35 -18.33 -20.27
N LEU A 453 -9.59 -18.18 -20.73
CA LEU A 453 -9.92 -18.29 -22.15
C LEU A 453 -9.32 -17.14 -22.97
N ARG A 454 -9.00 -17.45 -24.23
CA ARG A 454 -8.68 -16.47 -25.28
C ARG A 454 -9.74 -16.59 -26.38
N THR A 455 -10.24 -15.45 -26.84
CA THR A 455 -11.23 -15.41 -27.93
C THR A 455 -10.58 -14.86 -29.19
N ASP A 456 -10.62 -15.62 -30.28
CA ASP A 456 -10.13 -15.16 -31.58
C ASP A 456 -10.94 -13.95 -32.09
N ILE A 457 -10.26 -13.00 -32.74
CA ILE A 457 -10.97 -12.01 -33.56
C ILE A 457 -11.52 -12.71 -34.82
N PRO A 458 -12.70 -12.33 -35.33
CA PRO A 458 -13.36 -13.09 -36.40
C PRO A 458 -12.78 -12.86 -37.80
N GLN A 459 -11.99 -11.81 -37.99
CA GLN A 459 -11.44 -11.38 -39.28
C GLN A 459 -10.25 -10.44 -39.09
N ASP A 460 -9.47 -10.22 -40.14
CA ASP A 460 -8.40 -9.22 -40.13
C ASP A 460 -8.98 -7.81 -39.95
N VAL A 461 -8.40 -7.01 -39.06
CA VAL A 461 -8.86 -5.64 -38.75
C VAL A 461 -7.78 -4.63 -39.12
N PRO A 462 -7.87 -3.96 -40.28
CA PRO A 462 -6.91 -2.92 -40.64
C PRO A 462 -6.99 -1.71 -39.70
N PRO A 463 -6.00 -0.79 -39.70
CA PRO A 463 -6.11 0.50 -39.03
C PRO A 463 -7.45 1.19 -39.34
N ASP A 464 -8.08 1.77 -38.32
CA ASP A 464 -9.44 2.32 -38.30
C ASP A 464 -10.59 1.32 -38.56
N GLY A 465 -10.27 0.05 -38.82
CA GLY A 465 -11.24 -1.03 -38.94
C GLY A 465 -11.96 -1.32 -37.63
N THR A 466 -13.26 -1.66 -37.71
CA THR A 466 -14.09 -2.01 -36.54
C THR A 466 -14.52 -3.47 -36.63
N VAL A 467 -14.54 -4.17 -35.49
CA VAL A 467 -14.95 -5.58 -35.39
C VAL A 467 -15.74 -5.84 -34.12
N THR A 468 -16.68 -6.79 -34.17
CA THR A 468 -17.40 -7.30 -33.00
C THR A 468 -16.89 -8.69 -32.63
N ILE A 469 -16.31 -8.83 -31.45
CA ILE A 469 -15.74 -10.06 -30.89
C ILE A 469 -16.76 -10.67 -29.93
N HIS A 470 -17.09 -11.94 -30.11
CA HIS A 470 -17.98 -12.67 -29.19
C HIS A 470 -17.14 -13.29 -28.06
N ALA A 471 -16.74 -12.45 -27.11
CA ALA A 471 -15.81 -12.77 -26.03
C ALA A 471 -16.33 -13.91 -25.14
N ARG A 472 -15.60 -15.01 -25.07
CA ARG A 472 -15.87 -16.12 -24.15
C ARG A 472 -15.17 -15.87 -22.82
N ILE A 473 -15.94 -15.79 -21.74
CA ILE A 473 -15.44 -15.43 -20.41
C ILE A 473 -15.92 -16.49 -19.41
N ALA A 474 -14.99 -17.22 -18.80
CA ALA A 474 -15.29 -18.12 -17.69
C ALA A 474 -15.40 -17.30 -16.39
N LEU A 475 -16.57 -17.33 -15.76
CA LEU A 475 -16.83 -16.63 -14.50
C LEU A 475 -16.21 -17.40 -13.32
N PRO A 476 -15.72 -16.70 -12.27
CA PRO A 476 -15.18 -17.34 -11.08
C PRO A 476 -16.15 -18.35 -10.45
N ALA A 477 -15.62 -19.42 -9.86
CA ALA A 477 -16.40 -20.48 -9.21
C ALA A 477 -17.08 -20.03 -7.90
N GLU A 478 -16.62 -18.94 -7.29
CA GLU A 478 -17.24 -18.34 -6.12
C GLU A 478 -18.19 -17.20 -6.51
N ALA A 479 -19.39 -17.22 -5.93
CA ALA A 479 -20.29 -16.08 -6.01
C ALA A 479 -19.66 -14.85 -5.32
N GLY A 480 -19.89 -13.67 -5.88
CA GLY A 480 -19.32 -12.44 -5.36
C GLY A 480 -19.16 -11.35 -6.42
N ASN A 481 -18.64 -10.20 -5.98
CA ASN A 481 -18.38 -9.06 -6.87
C ASN A 481 -16.95 -9.08 -7.36
N TYR A 482 -16.77 -8.85 -8.67
CA TYR A 482 -15.49 -8.88 -9.34
C TYR A 482 -15.33 -7.70 -10.28
N THR A 483 -14.08 -7.30 -10.50
CA THR A 483 -13.71 -6.42 -11.61
C THR A 483 -13.10 -7.27 -12.72
N LEU A 484 -13.73 -7.30 -13.87
CA LEU A 484 -13.24 -7.91 -15.11
C LEU A 484 -12.45 -6.87 -15.89
N GLU A 485 -11.21 -7.19 -16.26
CA GLU A 485 -10.37 -6.42 -17.18
C GLU A 485 -10.24 -7.21 -18.49
N LEU A 486 -10.57 -6.61 -19.62
CA LEU A 486 -10.45 -7.16 -20.97
C LEU A 486 -9.36 -6.43 -21.73
N ASP A 487 -8.49 -7.19 -22.41
CA ASP A 487 -7.36 -6.67 -23.17
C ASP A 487 -7.12 -7.48 -24.45
N LEU A 488 -6.68 -6.81 -25.51
CA LEU A 488 -6.23 -7.47 -26.73
C LEU A 488 -4.80 -7.98 -26.54
N VAL A 489 -4.49 -9.11 -27.17
CA VAL A 489 -3.17 -9.74 -27.14
C VAL A 489 -2.78 -10.16 -28.53
N GLN A 490 -1.55 -9.87 -28.93
CA GLN A 490 -0.89 -10.58 -30.01
C GLN A 490 -0.19 -11.79 -29.40
N GLU A 491 -0.71 -12.98 -29.69
CA GLU A 491 -0.25 -14.22 -29.08
C GLU A 491 1.24 -14.44 -29.31
N GLY A 492 1.98 -14.81 -28.25
CA GLY A 492 3.43 -14.97 -28.28
C GLY A 492 4.24 -13.68 -28.40
N VAL A 493 3.60 -12.50 -28.45
CA VAL A 493 4.29 -11.20 -28.65
C VAL A 493 4.03 -10.24 -27.49
N THR A 494 2.81 -9.71 -27.35
CA THR A 494 2.53 -8.68 -26.32
C THR A 494 1.03 -8.48 -26.09
N TRP A 495 0.67 -8.04 -24.89
CA TRP A 495 -0.64 -7.49 -24.58
C TRP A 495 -0.71 -6.02 -24.97
N PHE A 496 -1.87 -5.55 -25.42
CA PHE A 496 -2.06 -4.17 -25.86
C PHE A 496 -1.83 -3.18 -24.71
N LYS A 497 -2.21 -3.56 -23.47
CA LYS A 497 -1.89 -2.79 -22.26
C LYS A 497 -0.38 -2.58 -22.04
N GLN A 498 0.45 -3.56 -22.41
CA GLN A 498 1.91 -3.44 -22.30
C GLN A 498 2.48 -2.45 -23.32
N GLN A 499 1.72 -2.16 -24.37
CA GLN A 499 2.02 -1.15 -25.40
C GLN A 499 1.24 0.15 -25.18
N HIS A 500 0.76 0.38 -23.94
CA HIS A 500 0.04 1.59 -23.52
C HIS A 500 -1.34 1.81 -24.16
N SER A 501 -1.93 0.78 -24.77
CA SER A 501 -3.32 0.83 -25.24
C SER A 501 -4.31 0.69 -24.07
N PRO A 502 -5.48 1.33 -24.11
CA PRO A 502 -6.48 1.22 -23.05
C PRO A 502 -7.11 -0.19 -22.98
N VAL A 503 -7.49 -0.61 -21.78
CA VAL A 503 -8.26 -1.84 -21.49
C VAL A 503 -9.74 -1.54 -21.21
N LEU A 504 -10.61 -2.54 -21.34
CA LEU A 504 -12.01 -2.43 -20.93
C LEU A 504 -12.19 -3.05 -19.53
N THR A 505 -12.64 -2.24 -18.58
CA THR A 505 -12.93 -2.69 -17.22
C THR A 505 -14.43 -2.73 -16.96
N ARG A 506 -14.92 -3.82 -16.35
CA ARG A 506 -16.33 -4.06 -16.04
C ARG A 506 -16.50 -4.59 -14.62
N TRP A 507 -17.44 -4.02 -13.87
CA TRP A 507 -17.82 -4.53 -12.56
C TRP A 507 -18.96 -5.55 -12.69
N LEU A 508 -18.74 -6.76 -12.17
CA LEU A 508 -19.65 -7.90 -12.32
C LEU A 508 -20.05 -8.46 -10.96
N THR A 509 -21.34 -8.73 -10.77
CA THR A 509 -21.85 -9.53 -9.64
C THR A 509 -22.15 -10.92 -10.14
N VAL A 510 -21.45 -11.92 -9.59
CA VAL A 510 -21.62 -13.34 -9.91
C VAL A 510 -22.46 -13.99 -8.81
N GLU A 511 -23.58 -14.58 -9.20
CA GLU A 511 -24.59 -15.19 -8.33
C GLU A 511 -24.30 -16.69 -8.11
N ALA A 512 -24.73 -17.22 -6.96
CA ALA A 512 -24.64 -18.65 -6.69
C ALA A 512 -25.59 -19.45 -7.61
N ALA A 513 -25.15 -20.63 -8.06
CA ALA A 513 -26.00 -21.49 -8.88
C ALA A 513 -27.27 -21.90 -8.12
N PRO A 514 -28.48 -21.79 -8.71
CA PRO A 514 -29.70 -22.23 -8.07
C PRO A 514 -29.65 -23.73 -7.79
N ARG A 515 -29.84 -24.13 -6.52
CA ARG A 515 -29.91 -25.55 -6.13
C ARG A 515 -31.18 -26.17 -6.72
N GLY A 516 -31.02 -27.13 -7.62
CA GLY A 516 -32.12 -27.97 -8.11
C GLY A 516 -32.73 -28.80 -6.97
N GLU A 517 -34.06 -28.90 -6.99
CA GLU A 517 -34.89 -29.61 -6.02
C GLU A 517 -34.48 -31.09 -5.85
N ALA A 518 -34.16 -31.50 -4.61
CA ALA A 518 -34.26 -32.89 -4.16
C ALA A 518 -34.39 -32.97 -2.61
N VAL A 519 -35.65 -33.15 -2.19
CA VAL A 519 -36.25 -33.67 -0.94
C VAL A 519 -35.33 -34.24 0.17
N GLY A 520 -35.48 -33.73 1.40
CA GLY A 520 -35.37 -34.53 2.65
C GLY A 520 -34.57 -33.93 3.83
N GLU A 521 -35.25 -33.16 4.70
CA GLU A 521 -35.16 -33.00 6.20
C GLU A 521 -33.79 -33.15 6.91
N GLY A 522 -33.28 -32.29 7.81
CA GLY A 522 -33.59 -31.04 8.56
C GLY A 522 -32.36 -30.86 9.50
N GLU A 523 -31.78 -29.69 9.78
CA GLU A 523 -32.25 -28.54 10.55
C GLU A 523 -31.43 -27.29 10.18
N THR A 524 -32.09 -26.15 10.27
CA THR A 524 -31.68 -24.81 9.86
C THR A 524 -30.73 -24.12 10.86
N VAL A 525 -29.63 -23.55 10.34
CA VAL A 525 -28.99 -22.36 10.92
C VAL A 525 -29.03 -21.28 9.84
N GLU A 526 -29.75 -20.19 10.12
CA GLU A 526 -29.88 -19.01 9.25
C GLU A 526 -28.50 -18.39 8.97
N GLU A 527 -28.01 -18.54 7.75
CA GLU A 527 -26.98 -17.67 7.20
C GLU A 527 -27.58 -16.27 7.03
N ALA A 528 -26.98 -15.28 7.69
CA ALA A 528 -27.27 -13.86 7.47
C ALA A 528 -26.77 -13.43 6.08
N LEU A 529 -27.45 -13.90 5.04
CA LEU A 529 -27.54 -13.24 3.75
C LEU A 529 -28.17 -11.86 3.98
N LEU A 530 -27.63 -10.80 3.37
CA LEU A 530 -28.44 -9.62 3.07
C LEU A 530 -29.34 -10.02 1.88
N PRO A 531 -30.64 -10.34 2.07
CA PRO A 531 -31.46 -10.94 1.04
C PRO A 531 -32.45 -9.89 0.52
N VAL A 532 -31.97 -8.85 -0.17
CA VAL A 532 -32.79 -7.98 -1.04
C VAL A 532 -31.84 -7.34 -2.07
N PRO A 533 -32.18 -7.23 -3.37
CA PRO A 533 -31.45 -6.34 -4.26
C PRO A 533 -31.43 -4.92 -3.67
N LEU A 534 -30.23 -4.45 -3.31
CA LEU A 534 -30.01 -3.17 -2.63
C LEU A 534 -30.58 -1.95 -3.38
N PHE A 535 -30.82 -2.10 -4.69
CA PHE A 535 -31.37 -1.06 -5.56
C PHE A 535 -32.09 -1.67 -6.77
N LEU A 536 -33.02 -0.89 -7.34
CA LEU A 536 -33.64 -1.18 -8.64
C LEU A 536 -32.87 -0.45 -9.75
N ASP A 537 -32.31 -1.19 -10.71
CA ASP A 537 -31.61 -0.58 -11.84
C ASP A 537 -32.61 -0.11 -12.91
N ILE A 538 -32.62 1.20 -13.13
CA ILE A 538 -33.44 1.87 -14.15
C ILE A 538 -32.59 2.69 -15.11
N SER A 539 -31.26 2.53 -15.08
CA SER A 539 -30.32 3.34 -15.85
C SER A 539 -30.56 3.31 -17.37
N ASN A 540 -31.11 2.21 -17.87
CA ASN A 540 -31.48 2.01 -19.28
C ASN A 540 -32.88 2.54 -19.65
N ARG A 541 -33.69 2.95 -18.66
CA ARG A 541 -35.08 3.42 -18.87
C ARG A 541 -35.20 4.94 -18.84
N LEU A 542 -34.18 5.65 -18.36
CA LEU A 542 -34.21 7.10 -18.21
C LEU A 542 -33.75 7.83 -19.49
N PRO A 543 -34.35 9.01 -19.80
CA PRO A 543 -34.01 9.77 -20.99
C PRO A 543 -32.59 10.37 -20.92
N ARG A 544 -31.81 10.17 -21.98
CA ARG A 544 -30.44 10.67 -22.16
C ARG A 544 -30.35 11.58 -23.39
N LYS A 545 -29.58 12.67 -23.30
CA LYS A 545 -29.31 13.64 -24.39
C LYS A 545 -27.94 13.44 -25.02
N ALA A 546 -26.98 12.90 -24.26
CA ALA A 546 -25.63 12.59 -24.71
C ALA A 546 -25.10 11.35 -23.98
N ILE A 547 -23.97 10.81 -24.45
CA ILE A 547 -23.26 9.72 -23.78
C ILE A 547 -22.53 10.29 -22.56
N TYR A 548 -22.56 9.56 -21.44
CA TYR A 548 -21.80 9.93 -20.25
C TYR A 548 -20.30 9.74 -20.50
N ALA A 549 -19.48 10.61 -19.92
CA ALA A 549 -18.05 10.34 -19.85
C ALA A 549 -17.81 9.09 -18.99
N ARG A 550 -16.64 8.46 -19.10
CA ARG A 550 -16.31 7.28 -18.29
C ARG A 550 -15.07 7.53 -17.44
N ARG A 551 -15.09 7.02 -16.20
CA ARG A 551 -13.95 7.01 -15.26
C ARG A 551 -13.48 5.59 -14.96
N SER A 552 -12.23 5.48 -14.54
CA SER A 552 -11.74 4.31 -13.81
C SER A 552 -12.31 4.29 -12.40
N MET A 553 -12.61 3.09 -11.88
CA MET A 553 -13.06 2.91 -10.50
C MET A 553 -12.02 3.35 -9.46
N SER A 554 -10.74 3.47 -9.84
CA SER A 554 -9.68 4.03 -8.97
C SER A 554 -9.76 5.54 -8.78
N GLN A 555 -10.49 6.26 -9.64
CA GLN A 555 -10.70 7.72 -9.52
C GLN A 555 -11.74 8.07 -8.46
N VAL A 556 -12.55 7.11 -8.01
CA VAL A 556 -13.58 7.33 -6.99
C VAL A 556 -12.93 7.49 -5.62
N GLN A 557 -13.08 8.68 -5.04
CA GLN A 557 -12.56 9.04 -3.71
C GLN A 557 -13.68 9.35 -2.71
N HIS A 558 -14.89 9.66 -3.18
CA HIS A 558 -15.98 10.16 -2.35
C HIS A 558 -17.32 9.46 -2.62
N ILE A 559 -18.13 9.33 -1.57
CA ILE A 559 -19.57 9.10 -1.67
C ILE A 559 -20.24 10.45 -1.44
N VAL A 560 -20.81 11.02 -2.48
CA VAL A 560 -21.33 12.40 -2.46
C VAL A 560 -22.84 12.37 -2.24
N ILE A 561 -23.25 12.87 -1.08
CA ILE A 561 -24.66 12.97 -0.67
C ILE A 561 -25.24 14.27 -1.17
N SER A 562 -26.35 14.17 -1.90
CA SER A 562 -27.11 15.28 -2.44
C SER A 562 -28.58 15.18 -2.04
N HIS A 563 -29.31 16.30 -2.13
CA HIS A 563 -30.76 16.27 -2.22
C HIS A 563 -31.21 16.68 -3.62
N THR A 564 -32.46 16.41 -3.98
CA THR A 564 -33.00 16.91 -5.26
C THR A 564 -33.41 18.38 -5.21
N GLY A 565 -33.58 18.96 -4.01
CA GLY A 565 -34.11 20.32 -3.82
C GLY A 565 -35.55 20.49 -4.30
N ALA A 566 -36.21 19.41 -4.71
CA ALA A 566 -37.51 19.39 -5.36
C ALA A 566 -38.55 18.65 -4.51
N ASN A 567 -39.82 18.74 -4.93
CA ASN A 567 -40.88 17.96 -4.28
C ASN A 567 -40.56 16.46 -4.37
N PRO A 568 -40.65 15.70 -3.26
CA PRO A 568 -40.27 14.28 -3.22
C PRO A 568 -41.11 13.37 -4.16
N HIS A 569 -42.22 13.86 -4.71
CA HIS A 569 -43.06 13.13 -5.67
C HIS A 569 -42.69 13.39 -7.14
N VAL A 570 -41.62 14.15 -7.42
CA VAL A 570 -41.18 14.36 -8.80
C VAL A 570 -40.56 13.07 -9.35
N GLY A 571 -41.14 12.55 -10.44
CA GLY A 571 -40.65 11.35 -11.10
C GLY A 571 -39.24 11.50 -11.71
N LEU A 572 -38.45 10.43 -11.68
CA LEU A 572 -37.05 10.41 -12.10
C LEU A 572 -36.85 10.78 -13.58
N ASP A 573 -37.79 10.43 -14.46
CA ASP A 573 -37.79 10.88 -15.87
C ASP A 573 -37.81 12.41 -16.01
N ARG A 574 -38.54 13.10 -15.12
CA ARG A 574 -38.63 14.57 -15.14
C ARG A 574 -37.33 15.19 -14.63
N ILE A 575 -36.66 14.56 -13.67
CA ILE A 575 -35.34 14.97 -13.19
C ILE A 575 -34.31 14.79 -14.31
N ALA A 576 -34.26 13.61 -14.93
CA ALA A 576 -33.38 13.31 -16.06
C ALA A 576 -33.55 14.29 -17.24
N ARG A 577 -34.79 14.57 -17.65
CA ARG A 577 -35.09 15.59 -18.68
C ARG A 577 -34.70 17.01 -18.28
N THR A 578 -34.72 17.31 -17.00
CA THR A 578 -34.34 18.64 -16.50
C THR A 578 -32.83 18.80 -16.51
N HIS A 579 -32.08 17.83 -15.99
CA HIS A 579 -30.61 17.83 -16.10
C HIS A 579 -30.14 17.86 -17.56
N ALA A 580 -30.78 17.11 -18.46
CA ALA A 580 -30.50 17.16 -19.89
C ALA A 580 -30.71 18.55 -20.53
N ARG A 581 -31.73 19.30 -20.07
CA ARG A 581 -31.94 20.70 -20.50
C ARG A 581 -30.89 21.65 -19.94
N HIS A 582 -30.33 21.35 -18.77
CA HIS A 582 -29.24 22.11 -18.15
C HIS A 582 -27.84 21.73 -18.65
N GLY A 583 -27.75 20.90 -19.69
CA GLY A 583 -26.47 20.60 -20.37
C GLY A 583 -25.84 19.27 -19.98
N TYR A 584 -26.42 18.51 -19.05
CA TYR A 584 -25.92 17.20 -18.66
C TYR A 584 -26.29 16.09 -19.68
N PRO A 585 -25.56 14.97 -19.71
CA PRO A 585 -25.91 13.81 -20.55
C PRO A 585 -27.26 13.17 -20.19
N GLY A 586 -27.68 13.30 -18.94
CA GLY A 586 -28.94 12.77 -18.38
C GLY A 586 -29.02 13.09 -16.88
N ILE A 587 -29.61 12.20 -16.08
CA ILE A 587 -29.59 12.34 -14.62
C ILE A 587 -28.16 12.24 -14.07
N VAL A 588 -27.75 13.19 -13.22
CA VAL A 588 -26.34 13.29 -12.76
C VAL A 588 -26.00 12.37 -11.60
N TYR A 589 -27.02 11.77 -10.97
CA TYR A 589 -26.85 10.87 -9.82
C TYR A 589 -26.62 9.44 -10.30
N GLN A 590 -25.75 8.69 -9.60
CA GLN A 590 -25.60 7.25 -9.78
C GLN A 590 -26.70 6.49 -9.04
N PHE A 591 -27.08 6.98 -7.86
CA PHE A 591 -28.20 6.44 -7.08
C PHE A 591 -29.17 7.53 -6.65
N VAL A 592 -30.44 7.17 -6.57
CA VAL A 592 -31.49 8.02 -6.00
C VAL A 592 -32.26 7.23 -4.95
N VAL A 593 -32.44 7.80 -3.76
CA VAL A 593 -33.18 7.18 -2.66
C VAL A 593 -34.53 7.89 -2.52
N ALA A 594 -35.61 7.15 -2.68
CA ALA A 594 -36.97 7.65 -2.51
C ALA A 594 -37.37 7.75 -1.02
N ARG A 595 -38.48 8.47 -0.78
CA ARG A 595 -38.96 8.77 0.58
C ARG A 595 -39.29 7.53 1.42
N ASP A 596 -39.71 6.45 0.76
CA ASP A 596 -40.04 5.15 1.35
C ASP A 596 -38.81 4.27 1.60
N GLY A 597 -37.61 4.73 1.21
CA GLY A 597 -36.36 3.97 1.32
C GLY A 597 -36.02 3.13 0.08
N GLN A 598 -36.84 3.15 -0.98
CA GLN A 598 -36.47 2.47 -2.23
C GLN A 598 -35.26 3.16 -2.88
N VAL A 599 -34.20 2.39 -3.15
CA VAL A 599 -33.01 2.85 -3.86
C VAL A 599 -33.16 2.53 -5.34
N PHE A 600 -32.86 3.50 -6.20
CA PHE A 600 -32.80 3.36 -7.65
C PHE A 600 -31.37 3.59 -8.12
N ARG A 601 -30.85 2.70 -8.96
CA ARG A 601 -29.61 2.95 -9.71
C ARG A 601 -29.97 3.60 -11.03
N THR A 602 -29.43 4.79 -11.26
CA THR A 602 -29.85 5.68 -12.35
C THR A 602 -28.78 5.87 -13.42
N SER A 603 -27.52 5.54 -13.12
CA SER A 603 -26.40 5.43 -14.06
C SER A 603 -25.38 4.39 -13.57
N GLN A 604 -24.48 3.96 -14.45
CA GLN A 604 -23.39 3.05 -14.09
C GLN A 604 -22.36 3.75 -13.19
N LEU A 605 -21.57 2.99 -12.42
CA LEU A 605 -20.60 3.58 -11.49
C LEU A 605 -19.43 4.25 -12.22
N GLU A 606 -19.12 3.79 -13.43
CA GLU A 606 -18.11 4.34 -14.30
C GLU A 606 -18.61 5.55 -15.09
N GLU A 607 -19.93 5.78 -15.16
CA GLU A 607 -20.52 6.90 -15.89
C GLU A 607 -20.37 8.21 -15.09
N VAL A 608 -19.77 9.21 -15.73
CA VAL A 608 -19.51 10.54 -15.18
C VAL A 608 -20.35 11.55 -15.95
N ALA A 609 -21.18 12.29 -15.21
CA ALA A 609 -22.09 13.27 -15.81
C ALA A 609 -21.37 14.55 -16.21
N GLN A 610 -20.31 14.93 -15.49
CA GLN A 610 -19.54 16.14 -15.72
C GLN A 610 -18.06 15.96 -15.29
N PRO A 611 -17.17 15.49 -16.20
CA PRO A 611 -15.81 15.06 -15.84
C PRO A 611 -14.90 16.18 -15.32
N ASP A 612 -15.22 17.45 -15.56
CA ASP A 612 -14.49 18.61 -15.04
C ASP A 612 -14.82 18.97 -13.58
N GLN A 613 -15.74 18.25 -12.94
CA GLN A 613 -16.17 18.53 -11.56
C GLN A 613 -15.84 17.38 -10.62
N ILE A 614 -15.19 17.69 -9.50
CA ILE A 614 -14.75 16.70 -8.49
C ILE A 614 -15.91 15.83 -8.00
N TRP A 615 -17.09 16.42 -7.75
CA TRP A 615 -18.27 15.68 -7.30
C TRP A 615 -18.74 14.63 -8.32
N SER A 616 -18.50 14.85 -9.61
CA SER A 616 -18.92 13.94 -10.68
C SER A 616 -17.79 12.99 -11.10
N GLU A 617 -16.54 13.47 -11.20
CA GLU A 617 -15.40 12.65 -11.61
C GLU A 617 -14.97 11.70 -10.49
N GLN A 618 -14.85 12.20 -9.26
CA GLN A 618 -14.31 11.46 -8.11
C GLN A 618 -15.40 11.02 -7.12
N GLY A 619 -16.65 11.42 -7.35
CA GLY A 619 -17.79 11.10 -6.48
C GLY A 619 -18.75 10.04 -7.05
N VAL A 620 -19.18 9.10 -6.21
CA VAL A 620 -20.43 8.35 -6.44
C VAL A 620 -21.58 9.18 -5.87
N ASN A 621 -22.43 9.70 -6.75
CA ASN A 621 -23.46 10.65 -6.38
C ASN A 621 -24.76 9.93 -5.98
N ILE A 622 -25.15 10.14 -4.73
CA ILE A 622 -26.40 9.63 -4.15
C ILE A 622 -27.29 10.82 -3.85
N ALA A 623 -28.47 10.88 -4.48
CA ALA A 623 -29.46 11.92 -4.20
C ALA A 623 -30.65 11.39 -3.41
N LEU A 624 -31.04 12.10 -2.35
CA LEU A 624 -32.27 11.85 -1.62
C LEU A 624 -33.40 12.70 -2.24
N LEU A 625 -34.51 12.06 -2.62
CA LEU A 625 -35.71 12.76 -3.11
C LEU A 625 -36.32 13.63 -2.00
N GLY A 626 -36.40 14.93 -2.23
CA GLY A 626 -36.85 15.93 -1.26
C GLY A 626 -35.99 17.19 -1.23
N ASN A 627 -36.37 18.09 -0.33
CA ASN A 627 -35.61 19.29 0.06
C ASN A 627 -35.44 19.23 1.58
N PHE A 628 -34.18 19.21 2.03
CA PHE A 628 -33.79 19.01 3.43
C PHE A 628 -33.07 20.22 4.03
N SER A 629 -33.29 21.41 3.49
CA SER A 629 -32.73 22.65 4.05
C SER A 629 -33.25 22.93 5.46
N THR A 630 -34.48 22.49 5.80
CA THR A 630 -35.10 22.79 7.11
C THR A 630 -35.53 21.55 7.91
N GLU A 631 -35.68 20.39 7.27
CA GLU A 631 -36.09 19.14 7.92
C GLU A 631 -35.18 17.99 7.48
N ALA A 632 -34.90 17.03 8.37
CA ALA A 632 -34.11 15.85 8.04
C ALA A 632 -34.91 14.86 7.17
N PRO A 633 -34.23 14.00 6.39
CA PRO A 633 -34.90 12.94 5.64
C PRO A 633 -35.64 11.95 6.56
N PRO A 634 -36.74 11.33 6.11
CA PRO A 634 -37.41 10.26 6.86
C PRO A 634 -36.47 9.10 7.17
N VAL A 635 -36.72 8.42 8.30
CA VAL A 635 -35.89 7.32 8.79
C VAL A 635 -35.69 6.22 7.74
N ALA A 636 -36.72 5.87 6.97
CA ALA A 636 -36.62 4.87 5.91
C ALA A 636 -35.60 5.27 4.82
N GLN A 637 -35.56 6.56 4.47
CA GLN A 637 -34.62 7.11 3.51
C GLN A 637 -33.19 7.17 4.09
N LEU A 638 -33.04 7.50 5.38
CA LEU A 638 -31.75 7.47 6.07
C LEU A 638 -31.18 6.05 6.19
N ASP A 639 -31.99 5.06 6.60
CA ASP A 639 -31.57 3.67 6.75
C ASP A 639 -31.11 3.06 5.41
N ALA A 640 -31.89 3.28 4.35
CA ALA A 640 -31.54 2.85 3.00
C ALA A 640 -30.25 3.51 2.51
N THR A 641 -30.06 4.80 2.79
CA THR A 641 -28.84 5.54 2.44
C THR A 641 -27.64 5.00 3.22
N GLY A 642 -27.76 4.74 4.53
CA GLY A 642 -26.69 4.17 5.35
C GLY A 642 -26.25 2.79 4.86
N ARG A 643 -27.20 1.90 4.52
CA ARG A 643 -26.91 0.59 3.92
C ARG A 643 -26.21 0.70 2.57
N LEU A 644 -26.69 1.58 1.69
CA LEU A 644 -26.09 1.83 0.39
C LEU A 644 -24.66 2.39 0.53
N CYS A 645 -24.45 3.35 1.43
CA CYS A 645 -23.13 3.90 1.72
C CYS A 645 -22.18 2.86 2.29
N ALA A 646 -22.64 1.96 3.18
CA ALA A 646 -21.83 0.88 3.73
C ALA A 646 -21.40 -0.10 2.64
N TRP A 647 -22.33 -0.45 1.76
CA TRP A 647 -22.05 -1.29 0.60
C TRP A 647 -21.05 -0.63 -0.34
N LEU A 648 -21.24 0.64 -0.70
CA LEU A 648 -20.30 1.37 -1.56
C LEU A 648 -18.93 1.51 -0.90
N ALA A 649 -18.87 1.88 0.38
CA ALA A 649 -17.63 2.05 1.11
C ALA A 649 -16.82 0.76 1.17
N HIS A 650 -17.48 -0.36 1.49
CA HIS A 650 -16.86 -1.68 1.48
C HIS A 650 -16.31 -2.06 0.10
N ASN A 651 -17.13 -1.96 -0.95
CA ASN A 651 -16.78 -2.43 -2.29
C ASN A 651 -15.74 -1.53 -3.01
N LEU A 652 -15.69 -0.24 -2.66
CA LEU A 652 -14.75 0.71 -3.25
C LEU A 652 -13.46 0.88 -2.44
N GLY A 653 -13.40 0.30 -1.23
CA GLY A 653 -12.30 0.46 -0.28
C GLY A 653 -12.24 1.88 0.31
N LEU A 654 -13.40 2.52 0.48
CA LEU A 654 -13.53 3.85 1.06
C LEU A 654 -13.83 3.74 2.55
N ARG A 655 -13.32 4.70 3.33
CA ARG A 655 -13.60 4.79 4.77
C ARG A 655 -14.88 5.59 5.02
N PRO A 656 -15.56 5.45 6.17
CA PRO A 656 -16.79 6.21 6.49
C PRO A 656 -16.63 7.73 6.35
N GLU A 657 -15.42 8.26 6.55
CA GLU A 657 -15.11 9.70 6.42
C GLU A 657 -15.14 10.19 4.97
N SER A 658 -15.17 9.28 3.99
CA SER A 658 -15.29 9.58 2.57
C SER A 658 -16.73 9.94 2.15
N ILE A 659 -17.67 9.89 3.10
CA ILE A 659 -19.06 10.32 2.93
C ILE A 659 -19.15 11.82 3.20
N ILE A 660 -19.39 12.58 2.14
CA ILE A 660 -19.43 14.04 2.15
C ILE A 660 -20.70 14.54 1.47
N GLY A 661 -21.16 15.73 1.83
CA GLY A 661 -22.25 16.40 1.14
C GLY A 661 -21.75 17.11 -0.11
N LEU A 662 -22.62 17.33 -1.09
CA LEU A 662 -22.27 18.10 -2.29
C LEU A 662 -21.77 19.52 -1.94
N GLY A 663 -22.33 20.13 -0.89
CA GLY A 663 -21.94 21.43 -0.36
C GLY A 663 -20.51 21.50 0.18
N ASP A 664 -19.90 20.35 0.51
CA ASP A 664 -18.48 20.28 0.92
C ASP A 664 -17.53 20.43 -0.28
N LEU A 665 -18.03 20.19 -1.51
CA LEU A 665 -17.22 20.21 -2.73
C LEU A 665 -17.44 21.46 -3.56
N ILE A 666 -18.68 21.96 -3.62
CA ILE A 666 -19.06 23.13 -4.40
C ILE A 666 -20.04 23.99 -3.60
N ALA A 667 -20.09 25.30 -3.88
CA ALA A 667 -21.05 26.19 -3.26
C ALA A 667 -22.48 25.84 -3.72
N THR A 668 -23.24 25.15 -2.87
CA THR A 668 -24.63 24.75 -3.13
C THR A 668 -25.38 24.52 -1.81
N ASP A 669 -26.71 24.67 -1.85
CA ASP A 669 -27.58 24.38 -0.69
C ASP A 669 -27.86 22.87 -0.50
N SER A 670 -27.25 22.00 -1.31
CA SER A 670 -27.41 20.54 -1.25
C SER A 670 -26.29 19.93 -0.40
N PRO A 671 -26.55 18.94 0.47
CA PRO A 671 -27.82 18.21 0.66
C PRO A 671 -28.82 18.87 1.64
N GLY A 672 -28.59 20.12 2.03
CA GLY A 672 -29.44 20.91 2.94
C GLY A 672 -28.78 21.15 4.30
N ASP A 673 -29.08 22.29 4.92
CA ASP A 673 -28.45 22.72 6.18
C ASP A 673 -28.56 21.68 7.30
N THR A 674 -29.65 20.90 7.33
CA THR A 674 -29.87 19.85 8.34
C THR A 674 -28.87 18.69 8.29
N PHE A 675 -28.14 18.56 7.18
CA PHE A 675 -27.04 17.59 7.04
C PHE A 675 -25.85 17.97 7.93
N TYR A 676 -25.57 19.27 8.01
CA TYR A 676 -24.41 19.85 8.69
C TYR A 676 -24.72 20.32 10.11
N ALA A 677 -25.94 20.79 10.36
CA ALA A 677 -26.34 21.39 11.62
C ALA A 677 -27.76 20.96 12.05
N GLY A 678 -28.11 21.11 13.32
CA GLY A 678 -29.42 20.70 13.84
C GLY A 678 -29.51 19.17 14.01
N PRO A 679 -30.40 18.45 13.29
CA PRO A 679 -30.46 16.98 13.34
C PRO A 679 -29.18 16.24 12.94
N THR A 680 -28.24 16.93 12.25
CA THR A 680 -26.91 16.44 11.84
C THR A 680 -26.94 15.01 11.28
N TRP A 681 -27.82 14.77 10.31
CA TRP A 681 -28.05 13.41 9.80
C TRP A 681 -26.85 12.83 9.01
N ARG A 682 -25.79 13.61 8.78
CA ARG A 682 -24.47 13.11 8.37
C ARG A 682 -23.91 12.09 9.37
N ASP A 683 -23.93 12.42 10.67
CA ASP A 683 -23.35 11.57 11.72
C ASP A 683 -24.15 10.26 11.85
N MET A 684 -25.45 10.32 11.61
CA MET A 684 -26.32 9.15 11.57
C MET A 684 -25.93 8.18 10.45
N ILE A 685 -25.69 8.69 9.24
CA ILE A 685 -25.24 7.87 8.09
C ILE A 685 -23.87 7.27 8.37
N VAL A 686 -22.91 8.07 8.86
CA VAL A 686 -21.55 7.60 9.19
C VAL A 686 -21.60 6.51 10.25
N ARG A 687 -22.41 6.68 11.30
CA ARG A 687 -22.60 5.66 12.35
C ARG A 687 -23.23 4.39 11.80
N GLN A 688 -24.26 4.48 10.96
CA GLN A 688 -24.87 3.30 10.33
C GLN A 688 -23.86 2.54 9.46
N VAL A 689 -23.02 3.26 8.72
CA VAL A 689 -21.95 2.67 7.90
C VAL A 689 -20.94 1.93 8.77
N GLN A 690 -20.48 2.55 9.86
CA GLN A 690 -19.58 1.90 10.82
C GLN A 690 -20.18 0.63 11.43
N LEU A 691 -21.46 0.66 11.81
CA LEU A 691 -22.17 -0.50 12.35
C LEU A 691 -22.31 -1.64 11.33
N HIS A 692 -22.67 -1.32 10.09
CA HIS A 692 -22.78 -2.31 9.02
C HIS A 692 -21.42 -2.92 8.64
N LEU A 693 -20.36 -2.11 8.59
CA LEU A 693 -19.00 -2.59 8.35
C LEU A 693 -18.49 -3.47 9.50
N ALA A 694 -18.79 -3.13 10.76
CA ALA A 694 -18.41 -3.94 11.92
C ALA A 694 -19.10 -5.32 11.89
N ALA A 695 -20.40 -5.37 11.55
CA ALA A 695 -21.13 -6.63 11.44
C ALA A 695 -20.56 -7.58 10.37
N LEU A 696 -19.99 -7.04 9.27
CA LEU A 696 -19.33 -7.83 8.20
C LEU A 696 -17.98 -8.42 8.64
N VAL A 697 -17.32 -7.82 9.63
CA VAL A 697 -16.05 -8.32 10.18
C VAL A 697 -16.28 -9.42 11.22
N SER A 698 -17.34 -9.29 12.03
CA SER A 698 -17.69 -10.28 13.06
C SER A 698 -18.20 -11.61 12.49
N SER A 699 -18.73 -11.65 11.26
CA SER A 699 -19.22 -12.89 10.63
C SER A 699 -18.11 -13.83 10.13
N HIS A 700 -16.85 -13.37 10.10
CA HIS A 700 -15.70 -14.19 9.66
C HIS A 700 -14.99 -14.96 10.81
N SER A 701 -15.40 -14.77 12.09
CA SER A 701 -14.71 -15.38 13.23
C SER A 701 -15.42 -16.58 13.90
N PHE A 702 -16.49 -17.13 13.30
CA PHE A 702 -17.25 -18.25 13.89
C PHE A 702 -17.28 -19.54 13.06
N ALA A 703 -16.53 -19.64 11.95
CA ALA A 703 -16.56 -20.82 11.06
C ALA A 703 -15.40 -21.83 11.26
N ALA A 704 -14.71 -21.82 12.42
CA ALA A 704 -13.59 -22.73 12.65
C ALA A 704 -13.51 -23.23 14.11
N ALA A 705 -14.48 -24.04 14.54
CA ALA A 705 -14.30 -25.05 15.58
C ALA A 705 -15.56 -25.91 15.74
N ALA A 706 -15.68 -26.97 14.94
CA ALA A 706 -16.53 -28.13 15.27
C ALA A 706 -15.62 -29.31 15.62
N PRO A 707 -15.66 -29.86 16.84
CA PRO A 707 -14.88 -31.04 17.20
C PRO A 707 -15.54 -32.34 16.69
N PRO A 708 -14.76 -33.41 16.44
CA PRO A 708 -15.27 -34.63 15.82
C PRO A 708 -16.07 -35.48 16.81
N SER A 709 -17.15 -36.09 16.33
CA SER A 709 -17.90 -37.12 17.06
C SER A 709 -17.14 -38.44 17.09
N ARG A 710 -17.02 -39.05 18.27
CA ARG A 710 -16.91 -40.52 18.37
C ARG A 710 -17.58 -41.02 19.65
N ALA A 711 -18.49 -41.97 19.46
CA ALA A 711 -19.31 -42.63 20.47
C ALA A 711 -18.49 -43.57 21.38
N ALA A 712 -18.87 -43.68 22.66
CA ALA A 712 -19.49 -44.88 23.25
C ALA A 712 -19.39 -44.95 24.79
N ALA A 713 -20.53 -45.31 25.39
CA ALA A 713 -20.74 -46.11 26.61
C ALA A 713 -20.55 -45.51 28.03
N GLY A 714 -21.63 -45.56 28.83
CA GLY A 714 -21.57 -45.67 30.30
C GLY A 714 -22.66 -44.95 31.11
N GLN A 715 -23.84 -45.55 31.26
CA GLN A 715 -24.84 -45.24 32.31
C GLN A 715 -24.48 -45.95 33.66
N PRO A 716 -25.20 -45.76 34.80
CA PRO A 716 -25.23 -44.59 35.69
C PRO A 716 -24.90 -44.97 37.17
N GLY A 717 -24.66 -44.02 38.08
CA GLY A 717 -24.32 -44.36 39.47
C GLY A 717 -24.60 -43.28 40.52
N ARG A 718 -25.77 -43.41 41.17
CA ARG A 718 -26.10 -43.16 42.60
C ARG A 718 -25.54 -41.93 43.33
N ALA A 719 -26.48 -41.07 43.76
CA ALA A 719 -26.37 -40.18 44.92
C ALA A 719 -26.29 -40.94 46.26
N PRO A 720 -25.87 -40.27 47.35
CA PRO A 720 -26.82 -40.06 48.47
C PRO A 720 -26.64 -38.68 49.14
N SER A 721 -27.70 -37.89 49.32
CA SER A 721 -28.63 -37.83 50.47
C SER A 721 -28.22 -36.83 51.58
N GLY A 722 -29.11 -35.89 51.88
CA GLY A 722 -29.06 -35.03 53.06
C GLY A 722 -30.27 -34.09 53.12
N ASN A 723 -31.33 -34.54 53.83
CA ASN A 723 -32.67 -33.97 53.94
C ASN A 723 -32.73 -32.56 54.56
N ALA A 724 -33.73 -31.75 54.17
CA ALA A 724 -34.88 -31.41 55.04
C ALA A 724 -35.87 -30.43 54.36
N GLU A 725 -37.07 -30.96 54.08
CA GLU A 725 -38.41 -30.40 54.31
C GLU A 725 -38.73 -28.91 54.03
N GLU A 726 -39.46 -28.73 52.93
CA GLU A 726 -40.74 -28.00 52.79
C GLU A 726 -41.30 -27.24 54.01
N GLN A 727 -41.55 -25.93 53.83
CA GLN A 727 -42.80 -25.30 54.28
C GLN A 727 -43.18 -24.15 53.34
N ALA A 728 -44.38 -24.26 52.76
CA ALA A 728 -45.03 -23.25 51.96
C ALA A 728 -45.39 -22.02 52.82
N GLY A 729 -45.01 -20.82 52.34
CA GLY A 729 -45.40 -19.53 52.89
C GLY A 729 -45.61 -18.52 51.76
N GLN A 730 -46.79 -17.91 51.78
CA GLN A 730 -47.36 -16.82 50.97
C GLN A 730 -46.38 -15.85 50.26
N PRO A 731 -46.77 -15.23 49.13
CA PRO A 731 -45.97 -14.19 48.49
C PRO A 731 -45.99 -12.94 49.37
N THR A 732 -44.92 -12.74 50.14
CA THR A 732 -44.67 -11.49 50.85
C THR A 732 -44.39 -10.41 49.81
N VAL A 733 -45.31 -9.46 49.71
CA VAL A 733 -45.06 -8.15 49.10
C VAL A 733 -43.92 -7.50 49.90
N VAL A 734 -42.70 -7.53 49.35
CA VAL A 734 -41.60 -6.70 49.84
C VAL A 734 -41.62 -5.41 49.04
N VAL A 735 -42.36 -4.43 49.56
CA VAL A 735 -42.06 -3.01 49.32
C VAL A 735 -40.74 -2.75 50.06
N ASN A 736 -39.64 -2.66 49.33
CA ASN A 736 -38.45 -1.95 49.80
C ASN A 736 -38.04 -0.98 48.69
N GLY A 737 -38.48 0.27 48.86
CA GLY A 737 -37.88 1.39 48.15
C GLY A 737 -36.42 1.47 48.58
N VAL A 738 -35.53 1.19 47.65
CA VAL A 738 -34.10 1.44 47.83
C VAL A 738 -33.92 2.96 47.82
N ASP A 739 -33.29 3.49 48.87
CA ASP A 739 -32.95 4.91 48.99
C ASP A 739 -32.15 5.36 47.74
N PRO A 740 -32.46 6.50 47.10
CA PRO A 740 -31.68 7.04 45.98
C PRO A 740 -30.15 7.02 46.23
N ALA A 741 -29.71 7.22 47.47
CA ALA A 741 -28.28 7.13 47.81
C ALA A 741 -27.70 5.70 47.64
N THR A 742 -28.51 4.65 47.81
CA THR A 742 -28.08 3.27 47.58
C THR A 742 -28.06 2.91 46.09
N TRP A 743 -28.94 3.52 45.29
CA TRP A 743 -28.90 3.40 43.84
C TRP A 743 -27.65 4.06 43.24
N GLU A 744 -27.39 5.31 43.62
CA GLU A 744 -26.19 6.05 43.18
C GLU A 744 -24.92 5.28 43.55
N ALA A 745 -24.84 4.71 44.76
CA ALA A 745 -23.71 3.89 45.17
C ALA A 745 -23.55 2.58 44.36
N LEU A 746 -24.66 1.94 43.95
CA LEU A 746 -24.63 0.74 43.11
C LEU A 746 -24.21 1.07 41.67
N GLU A 747 -24.70 2.18 41.12
CA GLU A 747 -24.36 2.69 39.79
C GLU A 747 -22.89 3.14 39.72
N GLU A 748 -22.41 3.88 40.73
CA GLU A 748 -21.01 4.27 40.86
C GLU A 748 -20.07 3.06 40.97
N ARG A 749 -20.47 2.03 41.73
CA ARG A 749 -19.69 0.79 41.83
C ARG A 749 -19.68 -0.01 40.53
N ALA A 750 -20.81 -0.09 39.81
CA ALA A 750 -20.88 -0.75 38.51
C ALA A 750 -20.00 -0.04 37.47
N ASN A 751 -20.06 1.29 37.41
CA ASN A 751 -19.20 2.10 36.52
C ASN A 751 -17.71 1.94 36.86
N THR A 752 -17.38 1.83 38.15
CA THR A 752 -16.00 1.59 38.61
C THR A 752 -15.50 0.21 38.18
N LEU A 753 -16.32 -0.84 38.37
CA LEU A 753 -15.99 -2.22 37.97
C LEU A 753 -15.85 -2.35 36.45
N GLU A 754 -16.69 -1.65 35.67
CA GLU A 754 -16.60 -1.61 34.21
C GLU A 754 -15.28 -0.98 33.75
N LYS A 755 -14.86 0.12 34.40
CA LYS A 755 -13.57 0.75 34.14
C LYS A 755 -12.39 -0.15 34.51
N GLU A 756 -12.41 -0.77 35.70
CA GLU A 756 -11.36 -1.70 36.16
C GLU A 756 -11.23 -2.92 35.23
N SER A 757 -12.36 -3.49 34.76
CA SER A 757 -12.36 -4.58 33.78
C SER A 757 -11.83 -4.13 32.40
N SER A 758 -12.20 -2.94 31.94
CA SER A 758 -11.68 -2.36 30.69
C SER A 758 -10.16 -2.15 30.75
N ASP A 759 -9.63 -1.60 31.84
CA ASP A 759 -8.20 -1.37 32.02
C ASP A 759 -7.41 -2.69 32.06
N LEU A 760 -7.97 -3.74 32.69
CA LEU A 760 -7.39 -5.08 32.70
C LEU A 760 -7.42 -5.76 31.32
N GLN A 761 -8.47 -5.55 30.52
CA GLN A 761 -8.53 -6.05 29.13
C GLN A 761 -7.47 -5.41 28.24
N VAL A 762 -7.20 -4.11 28.42
CA VAL A 762 -6.10 -3.42 27.74
C VAL A 762 -4.74 -3.97 28.17
N ALA A 763 -4.54 -4.18 29.48
CA ALA A 763 -3.31 -4.77 30.01
C ALA A 763 -3.10 -6.22 29.53
N LEU A 764 -4.17 -7.02 29.46
CA LEU A 764 -4.15 -8.38 28.93
C LEU A 764 -3.77 -8.38 27.44
N LYS A 765 -4.39 -7.51 26.63
CA LYS A 765 -4.08 -7.42 25.20
C LYS A 765 -2.64 -7.01 24.93
N ARG A 766 -2.09 -6.13 25.78
CA ARG A 766 -0.68 -5.75 25.74
C ARG A 766 0.24 -6.92 26.07
N ALA A 767 -0.09 -7.70 27.11
CA ALA A 767 0.68 -8.89 27.48
C ALA A 767 0.63 -9.99 26.39
N GLU A 768 -0.51 -10.20 25.74
CA GLU A 768 -0.64 -11.11 24.59
C GLU A 768 0.23 -10.70 23.40
N THR A 769 0.23 -9.40 23.08
CA THR A 769 1.04 -8.86 21.97
C THR A 769 2.54 -9.00 22.26
N GLU A 770 2.96 -8.72 23.49
CA GLU A 770 4.36 -8.90 23.92
C GLU A 770 4.76 -10.39 23.93
N GLN A 771 3.84 -11.29 24.26
CA GLN A 771 4.04 -12.74 24.21
C GLN A 771 4.26 -13.23 22.78
N GLU A 772 3.42 -12.84 21.83
CA GLU A 772 3.55 -13.20 20.41
C GLU A 772 4.88 -12.70 19.83
N THR A 773 5.27 -11.47 20.18
CA THR A 773 6.54 -10.87 19.76
C THR A 773 7.74 -11.65 20.32
N LEU A 774 7.72 -12.01 21.61
CA LEU A 774 8.79 -12.80 22.22
C LEU A 774 8.87 -14.22 21.63
N GLN A 775 7.73 -14.82 21.26
CA GLN A 775 7.71 -16.13 20.61
C GLN A 775 8.33 -16.09 19.21
N GLU A 776 8.10 -15.02 18.44
CA GLU A 776 8.70 -14.88 17.12
C GLU A 776 10.21 -14.65 17.21
N ILE A 777 10.67 -13.78 18.11
CA ILE A 777 12.11 -13.58 18.36
C ILE A 777 12.77 -14.90 18.81
N ASN A 778 12.09 -15.70 19.63
CA ASN A 778 12.58 -17.03 20.02
C ASN A 778 12.72 -17.98 18.82
N ARG A 779 11.76 -17.98 17.88
CA ARG A 779 11.85 -18.80 16.65
C ARG A 779 13.01 -18.36 15.75
N GLU A 780 13.17 -17.06 15.57
CA GLU A 780 14.26 -16.49 14.76
C GLU A 780 15.63 -16.82 15.35
N ARG A 781 15.81 -16.64 16.66
CA ARG A 781 17.06 -16.94 17.35
C ARG A 781 17.36 -18.45 17.35
N ALA A 782 16.34 -19.29 17.48
CA ALA A 782 16.49 -20.75 17.34
C ALA A 782 16.86 -21.17 15.90
N ALA A 783 16.27 -20.54 14.88
CA ALA A 783 16.62 -20.78 13.48
C ALA A 783 18.05 -20.33 13.16
N GLU A 784 18.49 -19.21 13.74
CA GLU A 784 19.86 -18.71 13.62
C GLU A 784 20.87 -19.63 14.30
N ILE A 785 20.58 -20.13 15.51
CA ILE A 785 21.39 -21.16 16.16
C ILE A 785 21.50 -22.40 15.27
N ALA A 786 20.38 -22.86 14.69
CA ALA A 786 20.39 -24.01 13.81
C ALA A 786 21.23 -23.76 12.54
N ARG A 787 21.18 -22.55 11.98
CA ARG A 787 22.02 -22.16 10.83
C ARG A 787 23.49 -22.14 11.19
N LEU A 788 23.86 -21.41 12.25
CA LEU A 788 25.25 -21.30 12.69
C LEU A 788 25.83 -22.64 13.13
N THR A 789 25.00 -23.53 13.68
CA THR A 789 25.41 -24.91 14.01
C THR A 789 25.71 -25.72 12.77
N ARG A 790 24.93 -25.56 11.68
CA ARG A 790 25.22 -26.17 10.38
C ARG A 790 26.49 -25.59 9.75
N GLU A 791 26.69 -24.27 9.85
CA GLU A 791 27.90 -23.61 9.38
C GLU A 791 29.13 -24.03 10.20
N LEU A 792 29.00 -24.20 11.51
CA LEU A 792 30.04 -24.73 12.39
C LEU A 792 30.38 -26.17 12.01
N ALA A 793 29.38 -27.02 11.78
CA ALA A 793 29.59 -28.39 11.31
C ALA A 793 30.27 -28.43 9.94
N ALA A 794 29.88 -27.54 9.02
CA ALA A 794 30.50 -27.42 7.71
C ALA A 794 31.94 -26.87 7.78
N ALA A 795 32.23 -25.97 8.72
CA ALA A 795 33.58 -25.47 8.97
C ALA A 795 34.48 -26.55 9.59
N GLN A 796 33.95 -27.33 10.55
CA GLN A 796 34.64 -28.48 11.16
C GLN A 796 34.93 -29.58 10.12
N ALA A 797 34.02 -29.80 9.17
CA ALA A 797 34.22 -30.71 8.04
C ALA A 797 35.33 -30.27 7.07
N ARG A 798 35.70 -28.97 7.05
CA ARG A 798 36.87 -28.47 6.28
C ARG A 798 38.17 -28.71 7.02
N THR A 799 38.15 -28.72 8.36
CA THR A 799 39.34 -28.93 9.21
C THR A 799 39.71 -30.40 9.34
N GLU A 800 38.73 -31.30 9.38
CA GLU A 800 38.92 -32.74 9.33
C GLU A 800 38.73 -33.22 7.89
N GLY A 801 39.78 -33.09 7.09
CA GLY A 801 39.74 -33.47 5.67
C GLY A 801 39.18 -34.87 5.46
N GLN A 802 37.97 -34.95 4.90
CA GLN A 802 37.49 -36.03 4.05
C GLN A 802 36.30 -35.50 3.23
N PHE A 803 36.59 -34.95 2.05
CA PHE A 803 35.62 -34.93 0.96
C PHE A 803 35.21 -36.40 0.72
N HIS A 804 34.02 -36.77 1.19
CA HIS A 804 33.59 -38.16 1.20
C HIS A 804 32.90 -38.49 -0.13
N ILE A 805 33.57 -39.33 -0.91
CA ILE A 805 33.02 -39.91 -2.14
C ILE A 805 32.46 -41.28 -1.77
N HIS A 806 31.15 -41.46 -1.90
CA HIS A 806 30.51 -42.75 -1.74
C HIS A 806 30.85 -43.63 -2.94
N ASN A 807 31.69 -44.64 -2.74
CA ASN A 807 32.02 -45.58 -3.80
C ASN A 807 30.82 -46.52 -4.02
N MET A 808 30.25 -46.49 -5.22
CA MET A 808 29.16 -47.36 -5.66
C MET A 808 29.52 -48.18 -6.90
N ILE A 809 30.82 -48.24 -7.25
CA ILE A 809 31.31 -48.93 -8.47
C ILE A 809 30.83 -50.40 -8.50
N ASP A 810 30.92 -51.09 -7.36
CA ASP A 810 30.56 -52.51 -7.23
C ASP A 810 29.07 -52.72 -6.88
N ASP A 811 28.32 -51.65 -6.58
CA ASP A 811 26.94 -51.70 -6.08
C ASP A 811 25.88 -51.52 -7.18
N LEU A 812 26.31 -51.05 -8.36
CA LEU A 812 25.46 -50.75 -9.51
C LEU A 812 25.58 -51.83 -10.60
N PRO A 813 24.50 -52.15 -11.32
CA PRO A 813 24.52 -53.15 -12.38
C PRO A 813 25.40 -52.71 -13.57
N ARG A 814 26.47 -53.46 -13.86
CA ARG A 814 27.41 -53.24 -14.96
C ARG A 814 27.85 -54.53 -15.67
N ASP A 815 28.27 -54.42 -16.93
CA ASP A 815 28.91 -55.47 -17.76
C ASP A 815 30.39 -55.11 -17.90
N ASP A 816 31.21 -55.74 -17.05
CA ASP A 816 32.64 -55.41 -16.91
C ASP A 816 33.45 -55.65 -18.19
N HIS A 817 32.97 -56.48 -19.10
CA HIS A 817 33.69 -56.80 -20.34
C HIS A 817 33.63 -55.69 -21.40
N ARG A 818 32.80 -54.67 -21.18
CA ARG A 818 32.58 -53.55 -22.12
C ARG A 818 33.11 -52.21 -21.60
N TYR A 819 33.97 -52.26 -20.59
CA TYR A 819 34.76 -51.12 -20.11
C TYR A 819 36.20 -51.26 -20.60
N ILE A 820 36.77 -50.15 -21.06
CA ILE A 820 38.15 -50.06 -21.54
C ILE A 820 38.95 -49.12 -20.65
N THR A 821 40.26 -49.34 -20.60
CA THR A 821 41.16 -48.47 -19.85
C THR A 821 41.23 -47.07 -20.46
N ARG A 822 40.98 -46.05 -19.65
CA ARG A 822 41.11 -44.62 -19.96
C ARG A 822 42.40 -44.09 -19.32
N ARG A 823 43.33 -43.57 -20.11
CA ARG A 823 44.56 -42.99 -19.54
C ARG A 823 44.26 -41.56 -19.04
N PRO A 824 44.92 -41.09 -17.97
CA PRO A 824 44.67 -39.75 -17.45
C PRO A 824 44.87 -38.64 -18.49
N GLU A 825 45.81 -38.78 -19.42
CA GLU A 825 46.02 -37.81 -20.51
C GLU A 825 44.88 -37.76 -21.54
N ASP A 826 44.04 -38.80 -21.61
CA ASP A 826 42.92 -38.87 -22.55
C ASP A 826 41.69 -38.10 -22.02
N VAL A 827 41.70 -37.66 -20.76
CA VAL A 827 40.64 -36.85 -20.14
C VAL A 827 40.83 -35.37 -20.49
N GLN A 828 39.96 -34.83 -21.33
CA GLN A 828 40.03 -33.45 -21.82
C GLN A 828 38.88 -32.56 -21.33
N HIS A 829 37.77 -33.15 -20.86
CA HIS A 829 36.57 -32.40 -20.46
C HIS A 829 35.98 -32.87 -19.12
N ILE A 830 35.24 -31.98 -18.45
CA ILE A 830 34.24 -32.35 -17.45
C ILE A 830 32.88 -32.11 -18.07
N VAL A 831 32.07 -33.17 -18.18
CA VAL A 831 30.75 -33.11 -18.81
C VAL A 831 29.68 -33.18 -17.72
N VAL A 832 28.92 -32.10 -17.60
CA VAL A 832 27.84 -31.97 -16.62
C VAL A 832 26.53 -32.46 -17.24
N ASN A 833 25.87 -33.34 -16.50
CA ASN A 833 24.60 -33.98 -16.85
C ASN A 833 23.55 -33.70 -15.76
N HIS A 834 22.28 -33.78 -16.13
CA HIS A 834 21.19 -34.04 -15.18
C HIS A 834 20.69 -35.48 -15.34
N THR A 835 19.98 -36.02 -14.36
CA THR A 835 19.39 -37.36 -14.50
C THR A 835 18.14 -37.37 -15.38
N GLY A 836 17.48 -36.22 -15.56
CA GLY A 836 16.27 -36.09 -16.38
C GLY A 836 15.04 -36.82 -15.81
N VAL A 837 15.11 -37.16 -14.53
CA VAL A 837 14.07 -37.79 -13.72
C VAL A 837 14.08 -37.15 -12.33
N ASP A 838 13.01 -37.33 -11.56
CA ASP A 838 12.93 -36.82 -10.19
C ASP A 838 14.14 -37.23 -9.34
N SER A 839 14.54 -36.34 -8.42
CA SER A 839 15.75 -36.52 -7.63
C SER A 839 15.67 -37.63 -6.58
N ASP A 840 14.49 -38.20 -6.36
CA ASP A 840 14.25 -39.34 -5.46
C ASP A 840 14.45 -40.71 -6.15
N VAL A 841 14.61 -40.73 -7.48
CA VAL A 841 14.92 -41.94 -8.23
C VAL A 841 16.34 -42.42 -7.87
N SER A 842 16.46 -43.67 -7.44
CA SER A 842 17.74 -44.21 -6.97
C SER A 842 18.75 -44.43 -8.09
N TRP A 843 20.05 -44.29 -7.76
CA TRP A 843 21.15 -44.55 -8.70
C TRP A 843 21.13 -45.95 -9.32
N ARG A 844 20.63 -46.95 -8.58
CA ARG A 844 20.44 -48.32 -9.09
C ARG A 844 19.39 -48.36 -10.19
N GLN A 845 18.25 -47.69 -10.03
CA GLN A 845 17.20 -47.63 -11.06
C GLN A 845 17.69 -46.90 -12.33
N ILE A 846 18.47 -45.83 -12.16
CA ILE A 846 19.09 -45.11 -13.30
C ILE A 846 20.09 -46.03 -14.02
N ALA A 847 20.92 -46.77 -13.28
CA ALA A 847 21.85 -47.74 -13.86
C ALA A 847 21.12 -48.88 -14.59
N GLU A 848 20.03 -49.42 -14.04
CA GLU A 848 19.18 -50.43 -14.69
C GLU A 848 18.52 -49.90 -15.97
N ALA A 849 18.12 -48.63 -16.00
CA ALA A 849 17.60 -48.01 -17.21
C ALA A 849 18.68 -47.89 -18.30
N HIS A 850 19.88 -47.43 -17.93
CA HIS A 850 21.00 -47.32 -18.88
C HIS A 850 21.45 -48.68 -19.44
N ARG A 851 21.28 -49.77 -18.69
CA ARG A 851 21.60 -51.14 -19.11
C ARG A 851 20.86 -51.63 -20.36
N ALA A 852 19.79 -50.94 -20.78
CA ALA A 852 19.09 -51.25 -22.03
C ALA A 852 20.00 -51.02 -23.26
N ASP A 853 20.78 -49.93 -23.24
CA ASP A 853 21.56 -49.47 -24.40
C ASP A 853 23.08 -49.41 -24.11
N TRP A 854 23.47 -49.36 -22.83
CA TRP A 854 24.84 -49.18 -22.36
C TRP A 854 25.27 -50.31 -21.41
N PRO A 855 26.59 -50.56 -21.24
CA PRO A 855 27.06 -51.63 -20.36
C PRO A 855 26.76 -51.39 -18.87
N GLY A 856 26.44 -50.16 -18.48
CA GLY A 856 26.04 -49.76 -17.13
C GLY A 856 25.74 -48.25 -17.10
N ILE A 857 25.76 -47.65 -15.91
CA ILE A 857 25.59 -46.20 -15.77
C ILE A 857 26.74 -45.45 -16.48
N VAL A 858 26.39 -44.49 -17.35
CA VAL A 858 27.37 -43.76 -18.19
C VAL A 858 28.05 -42.58 -17.49
N TYR A 859 27.65 -42.26 -16.26
CA TYR A 859 28.24 -41.19 -15.45
C TYR A 859 29.41 -41.75 -14.64
N ASP A 860 30.49 -40.97 -14.48
CA ASP A 860 31.60 -41.30 -13.58
C ASP A 860 31.24 -40.96 -12.13
N PHE A 861 30.50 -39.87 -11.92
CA PHE A 861 30.02 -39.40 -10.63
C PHE A 861 28.55 -38.97 -10.65
N GLY A 862 27.90 -39.04 -9.49
CA GLY A 862 26.56 -38.51 -9.25
C GLY A 862 26.50 -37.63 -8.00
N ILE A 863 25.63 -36.62 -8.03
CA ILE A 863 25.36 -35.72 -6.91
C ILE A 863 23.87 -35.79 -6.62
N ASP A 864 23.49 -36.32 -5.46
CA ASP A 864 22.09 -36.43 -5.06
C ASP A 864 21.50 -35.08 -4.60
N ALA A 865 20.21 -35.04 -4.27
CA ALA A 865 19.52 -33.81 -3.88
C ALA A 865 20.11 -33.16 -2.60
N ASP A 866 20.68 -33.98 -1.71
CA ASP A 866 21.26 -33.53 -0.43
C ASP A 866 22.73 -33.07 -0.58
N GLY A 867 23.31 -33.21 -1.79
CA GLY A 867 24.68 -32.82 -2.09
C GLY A 867 25.71 -33.90 -1.74
N ALA A 868 25.32 -35.16 -1.51
CA ALA A 868 26.25 -36.26 -1.37
C ALA A 868 26.80 -36.70 -2.73
N VAL A 869 28.11 -36.96 -2.78
CA VAL A 869 28.85 -37.30 -4.01
C VAL A 869 29.09 -38.80 -4.07
N HIS A 870 28.67 -39.42 -5.17
CA HIS A 870 28.77 -40.84 -5.42
C HIS A 870 29.68 -41.09 -6.63
N GLN A 871 30.56 -42.08 -6.55
CA GLN A 871 31.39 -42.52 -7.66
C GLN A 871 30.86 -43.82 -8.23
N PHE A 872 30.66 -43.84 -9.54
CA PHE A 872 30.05 -44.98 -10.24
C PHE A 872 31.04 -45.73 -11.13
N GLN A 873 32.14 -45.08 -11.53
CA GLN A 873 33.18 -45.67 -12.38
C GLN A 873 34.58 -45.40 -11.81
N PRO A 874 35.53 -46.33 -11.98
CA PRO A 874 36.95 -46.03 -11.80
C PRO A 874 37.37 -44.89 -12.74
N LEU A 875 38.29 -44.02 -12.28
CA LEU A 875 38.74 -42.87 -13.08
C LEU A 875 39.56 -43.31 -14.32
N ASP A 876 40.15 -44.49 -14.28
CA ASP A 876 40.95 -45.12 -15.32
C ASP A 876 40.15 -46.12 -16.19
N GLU A 877 38.83 -46.15 -16.06
CA GLU A 877 37.93 -46.92 -16.92
C GLU A 877 36.87 -46.03 -17.57
N VAL A 878 36.42 -46.42 -18.75
CA VAL A 878 35.29 -45.79 -19.45
C VAL A 878 34.55 -46.83 -20.27
N VAL A 879 33.27 -46.63 -20.53
CA VAL A 879 32.51 -47.48 -21.45
C VAL A 879 33.14 -47.48 -22.84
N GLU A 880 33.20 -48.63 -23.51
CA GLU A 880 33.68 -48.73 -24.90
C GLU A 880 32.74 -47.92 -25.81
N THR A 881 33.22 -46.77 -26.30
CA THR A 881 32.43 -45.84 -27.12
C THR A 881 33.33 -44.97 -27.99
N GLU A 882 32.82 -44.56 -29.15
CA GLU A 882 33.46 -43.55 -30.01
C GLU A 882 33.02 -42.11 -29.67
N GLN A 883 32.09 -41.95 -28.71
CA GLN A 883 31.52 -40.66 -28.35
C GLN A 883 32.52 -39.81 -27.51
N PRO A 884 32.96 -38.63 -27.98
CA PRO A 884 33.99 -37.85 -27.30
C PRO A 884 33.62 -37.37 -25.90
N TYR A 885 32.34 -37.05 -25.67
CA TYR A 885 31.82 -36.59 -24.37
C TYR A 885 31.75 -37.71 -23.31
N LEU A 886 32.03 -38.96 -23.70
CA LEU A 886 32.20 -40.10 -22.80
C LEU A 886 33.67 -40.54 -22.79
N ALA A 887 34.25 -40.83 -23.96
CA ALA A 887 35.61 -41.38 -24.09
C ALA A 887 36.72 -40.44 -23.57
N HIS A 888 36.52 -39.12 -23.67
CA HIS A 888 37.51 -38.10 -23.31
C HIS A 888 37.06 -37.18 -22.18
N ALA A 889 36.12 -37.61 -21.33
CA ALA A 889 35.58 -36.76 -20.28
C ALA A 889 35.33 -37.51 -18.97
N ILE A 890 35.25 -36.75 -17.87
CA ILE A 890 34.62 -37.18 -16.62
C ILE A 890 33.18 -36.65 -16.60
N ASN A 891 32.21 -37.56 -16.53
CA ASN A 891 30.78 -37.25 -16.55
C ASN A 891 30.22 -37.16 -15.13
N ILE A 892 29.64 -36.01 -14.79
CA ILE A 892 29.04 -35.74 -13.48
C ILE A 892 27.53 -35.54 -13.66
N ALA A 893 26.70 -36.37 -13.03
CA ALA A 893 25.25 -36.24 -13.06
C ALA A 893 24.70 -35.59 -11.80
N PHE A 894 23.88 -34.56 -11.96
CA PHE A 894 23.10 -33.96 -10.89
C PHE A 894 21.70 -34.60 -10.89
N ALA A 895 21.28 -35.17 -9.75
CA ALA A 895 19.96 -35.77 -9.59
C ALA A 895 18.86 -34.71 -9.68
N GLY A 896 17.95 -34.86 -10.66
CA GLY A 896 16.79 -33.98 -10.87
C GLY A 896 16.50 -33.67 -12.35
N GLU A 897 15.37 -32.98 -12.57
CA GLU A 897 14.93 -32.50 -13.88
C GLU A 897 14.99 -30.97 -13.98
N PHE A 898 16.06 -30.45 -14.57
CA PHE A 898 16.36 -29.01 -14.57
C PHE A 898 15.88 -28.23 -15.81
N HIS A 899 14.68 -28.54 -16.33
CA HIS A 899 14.09 -27.80 -17.45
C HIS A 899 13.53 -26.44 -17.00
N GLU A 900 12.83 -26.42 -15.87
CA GLU A 900 12.20 -25.19 -15.34
C GLU A 900 13.00 -24.56 -14.19
N GLU A 901 13.67 -25.40 -13.39
CA GLU A 901 14.42 -24.97 -12.20
C GLU A 901 15.91 -25.37 -12.29
N ALA A 902 16.77 -24.66 -11.57
CA ALA A 902 18.20 -25.00 -11.45
C ALA A 902 18.46 -25.92 -10.25
N PRO A 903 19.59 -26.66 -10.21
CA PRO A 903 19.96 -27.49 -9.08
C PRO A 903 20.01 -26.71 -7.75
N ALA A 904 19.76 -27.44 -6.65
CA ALA A 904 19.81 -26.89 -5.29
C ALA A 904 21.22 -26.36 -4.95
N GLN A 905 21.28 -25.47 -3.96
CA GLN A 905 22.54 -24.80 -3.61
C GLN A 905 23.58 -25.79 -3.06
N GLU A 906 23.13 -26.82 -2.36
CA GLU A 906 23.88 -27.95 -1.82
C GLU A 906 24.53 -28.75 -2.95
N GLN A 907 23.76 -29.07 -4.00
CA GLN A 907 24.26 -29.76 -5.20
C GLN A 907 25.33 -28.94 -5.92
N ILE A 908 25.13 -27.63 -6.07
CA ILE A 908 26.10 -26.73 -6.72
C ILE A 908 27.41 -26.64 -5.91
N GLN A 909 27.33 -26.63 -4.57
CA GLN A 909 28.51 -26.62 -3.71
C GLN A 909 29.28 -27.94 -3.75
N ALA A 910 28.58 -29.07 -3.66
CA ALA A 910 29.17 -30.40 -3.80
C ALA A 910 29.82 -30.59 -5.17
N GLY A 911 29.15 -30.13 -6.24
CA GLY A 911 29.68 -30.15 -7.59
C GLY A 911 30.94 -29.29 -7.75
N ALA A 912 30.99 -28.13 -7.10
CA ALA A 912 32.19 -27.29 -7.11
C ALA A 912 33.38 -27.96 -6.41
N GLN A 913 33.15 -28.63 -5.27
CA GLN A 913 34.19 -29.38 -4.55
C GLN A 913 34.70 -30.58 -5.36
N LEU A 914 33.80 -31.34 -5.99
CA LEU A 914 34.16 -32.45 -6.86
C LEU A 914 34.99 -31.97 -8.07
N VAL A 915 34.57 -30.88 -8.72
CA VAL A 915 35.29 -30.30 -9.86
C VAL A 915 36.70 -29.87 -9.46
N LEU A 916 36.88 -29.24 -8.30
CA LEU A 916 38.22 -28.90 -7.80
C LEU A 916 39.07 -30.14 -7.54
N TRP A 917 38.50 -31.15 -6.90
CA TRP A 917 39.18 -32.43 -6.63
C TRP A 917 39.63 -33.15 -7.92
N LEU A 918 38.84 -33.03 -9.01
CA LEU A 918 39.18 -33.53 -10.34
C LEU A 918 40.25 -32.68 -11.02
N MET A 919 40.16 -31.36 -10.97
CA MET A 919 41.16 -30.44 -11.56
C MET A 919 42.55 -30.59 -10.92
N GLU A 920 42.62 -30.95 -9.64
CA GLU A 920 43.88 -31.31 -8.98
C GLU A 920 44.51 -32.60 -9.52
N ARG A 921 43.69 -33.54 -10.01
CA ARG A 921 44.12 -34.87 -10.49
C ARG A 921 44.38 -34.94 -11.99
N PHE A 922 43.71 -34.08 -12.76
CA PHE A 922 43.86 -33.97 -14.21
C PHE A 922 44.29 -32.53 -14.53
N PRO A 923 45.61 -32.25 -14.51
CA PRO A 923 46.15 -30.89 -14.61
C PRO A 923 45.81 -30.16 -15.92
N GLN A 924 45.39 -30.89 -16.95
CA GLN A 924 44.94 -30.36 -18.23
C GLN A 924 43.50 -29.79 -18.19
N LEU A 925 42.72 -30.09 -17.14
CA LEU A 925 41.36 -29.57 -16.99
C LEU A 925 41.38 -28.13 -16.49
N THR A 926 40.56 -27.28 -17.11
CA THR A 926 40.42 -25.87 -16.75
C THR A 926 38.95 -25.50 -16.63
N ALA A 927 38.66 -24.27 -16.20
CA ALA A 927 37.28 -23.78 -16.18
C ALA A 927 36.61 -23.77 -17.57
N GLU A 928 37.41 -23.70 -18.65
CA GLU A 928 36.93 -23.69 -20.04
C GLU A 928 36.58 -25.09 -20.55
N THR A 929 37.14 -26.14 -19.93
CA THR A 929 36.86 -27.54 -20.29
C THR A 929 35.62 -28.10 -19.59
N ILE A 930 34.89 -27.27 -18.82
CA ILE A 930 33.64 -27.64 -18.14
C ILE A 930 32.46 -27.28 -19.03
N GLN A 931 31.75 -28.30 -19.49
CA GLN A 931 30.68 -28.18 -20.48
C GLN A 931 29.50 -29.07 -20.09
N GLY A 932 28.28 -28.67 -20.45
CA GLY A 932 27.10 -29.53 -20.33
C GLY A 932 26.97 -30.45 -21.53
N LEU A 933 26.27 -31.58 -21.40
CA LEU A 933 26.09 -32.54 -22.50
C LEU A 933 25.50 -31.88 -23.77
N ARG A 934 24.57 -30.94 -23.62
CA ARG A 934 24.00 -30.18 -24.75
C ARG A 934 24.99 -29.33 -25.56
N GLU A 935 26.16 -29.05 -25.00
CA GLU A 935 27.23 -28.34 -25.73
C GLU A 935 27.99 -29.27 -26.69
N PHE A 936 27.84 -30.59 -26.54
CA PHE A 936 28.32 -31.61 -27.48
C PHE A 936 27.21 -32.10 -28.42
N ILE A 937 25.97 -32.15 -27.93
CA ILE A 937 24.78 -32.55 -28.70
C ILE A 937 23.72 -31.45 -28.57
N PRO A 938 23.65 -30.49 -29.51
CA PRO A 938 22.77 -29.32 -29.41
C PRO A 938 21.29 -29.63 -29.19
N GLU A 939 20.80 -30.76 -29.71
CA GLU A 939 19.41 -31.21 -29.56
C GLU A 939 19.13 -31.93 -28.23
N HIS A 940 20.14 -32.16 -27.40
CA HIS A 940 20.00 -32.86 -26.12
C HIS A 940 19.54 -31.90 -25.01
N SER A 941 18.65 -32.37 -24.14
CA SER A 941 18.08 -31.55 -23.06
C SER A 941 19.02 -31.40 -21.85
N SER A 942 19.82 -32.42 -21.55
CA SER A 942 20.79 -32.41 -20.43
C SER A 942 21.91 -31.35 -20.60
N PRO A 943 22.25 -30.57 -19.56
CA PRO A 943 21.84 -30.77 -18.17
C PRO A 943 20.63 -29.90 -17.75
N GLY A 944 19.74 -29.58 -18.69
CA GLY A 944 18.52 -28.81 -18.48
C GLY A 944 18.47 -27.52 -19.31
N GLU A 945 17.26 -27.01 -19.54
CA GLU A 945 17.07 -25.74 -20.27
C GLU A 945 17.67 -24.54 -19.55
N GLN A 946 17.76 -24.62 -18.22
CA GLN A 946 18.35 -23.59 -17.36
C GLN A 946 19.90 -23.55 -17.37
N TRP A 947 20.58 -24.43 -18.12
CA TRP A 947 22.05 -24.55 -18.12
C TRP A 947 22.75 -23.32 -18.70
N LEU A 948 22.39 -22.94 -19.94
CA LEU A 948 22.94 -21.78 -20.68
C LEU A 948 21.96 -20.60 -20.76
N ALA A 949 20.66 -20.87 -20.56
CA ALA A 949 19.57 -19.90 -20.59
C ALA A 949 18.84 -19.85 -19.24
N GLY A 950 17.93 -18.91 -19.04
CA GLY A 950 17.18 -18.79 -17.78
C GLY A 950 18.09 -18.56 -16.57
N ALA A 951 18.09 -19.47 -15.60
CA ALA A 951 18.89 -19.40 -14.37
C ALA A 951 20.42 -19.53 -14.58
N GLN A 952 20.88 -19.86 -15.80
CA GLN A 952 22.28 -19.93 -16.21
C GLN A 952 23.18 -20.65 -15.21
N TRP A 953 22.76 -21.83 -14.76
CA TRP A 953 23.39 -22.45 -13.59
C TRP A 953 24.82 -22.97 -13.87
N LYS A 954 25.27 -23.03 -15.14
CA LYS A 954 26.69 -23.15 -15.50
C LYS A 954 27.54 -22.06 -14.84
N GLN A 955 27.10 -20.80 -14.88
CA GLN A 955 27.82 -19.68 -14.29
C GLN A 955 27.85 -19.77 -12.76
N ARG A 956 26.76 -20.27 -12.15
CA ARG A 956 26.67 -20.51 -10.70
C ARG A 956 27.68 -21.56 -10.24
N LEU A 957 27.79 -22.67 -10.98
CA LEU A 957 28.78 -23.73 -10.72
C LEU A 957 30.22 -23.20 -10.87
N LEU A 958 30.53 -22.52 -11.97
CA LEU A 958 31.86 -21.93 -12.19
C LEU A 958 32.22 -20.87 -11.12
N ALA A 959 31.24 -20.08 -10.67
CA ALA A 959 31.44 -19.13 -9.58
C ALA A 959 31.62 -19.81 -8.22
N ALA A 960 31.00 -20.97 -7.98
CA ALA A 960 31.23 -21.77 -6.79
C ALA A 960 32.65 -22.40 -6.80
N VAL A 961 33.10 -22.92 -7.94
CA VAL A 961 34.48 -23.42 -8.15
C VAL A 961 35.51 -22.32 -7.83
N ARG A 962 35.33 -21.11 -8.36
CA ARG A 962 36.22 -19.94 -8.08
C ARG A 962 36.18 -19.45 -6.63
N ARG A 963 35.08 -19.67 -5.91
CA ARG A 963 34.95 -19.27 -4.50
C ARG A 963 35.61 -20.28 -3.56
N ALA A 964 35.55 -21.57 -3.91
CA ALA A 964 36.19 -22.62 -3.14
C ALA A 964 37.73 -22.59 -3.19
N THR A 965 38.33 -21.72 -4.02
CA THR A 965 39.80 -21.52 -4.12
C THR A 965 40.37 -20.41 -3.21
N GLY A 966 39.60 -19.79 -2.29
CA GLY A 966 40.02 -18.61 -1.51
C GLY A 966 40.07 -18.78 0.03
N GLU A 967 41.17 -18.31 0.63
CA GLU A 967 41.71 -18.55 1.99
C GLU A 967 40.96 -17.90 3.18
N VAL A 968 40.57 -18.71 4.18
CA VAL A 968 40.45 -18.33 5.61
C VAL A 968 40.89 -19.55 6.44
N ASP A 969 41.72 -19.34 7.47
CA ASP A 969 42.13 -20.39 8.42
C ASP A 969 40.89 -20.98 9.13
N PRO A 970 40.56 -22.28 8.92
CA PRO A 970 39.35 -22.90 9.47
C PRO A 970 39.26 -22.85 11.00
N SER A 971 40.40 -22.80 11.70
CA SER A 971 40.46 -22.78 13.17
C SER A 971 39.93 -21.46 13.76
N VAL A 972 40.09 -20.34 13.04
CA VAL A 972 39.60 -19.03 13.46
C VAL A 972 38.08 -18.92 13.23
N LEU A 973 37.60 -19.45 12.11
CA LEU A 973 36.17 -19.50 11.77
C LEU A 973 35.38 -20.38 12.75
N GLU A 974 35.92 -21.56 13.10
CA GLU A 974 35.30 -22.46 14.08
C GLU A 974 35.13 -21.78 15.45
N LYS A 975 36.15 -21.05 15.90
CA LYS A 975 36.11 -20.30 17.15
C LYS A 975 35.03 -19.20 17.10
N LEU A 976 34.98 -18.41 16.04
CA LEU A 976 33.99 -17.34 15.87
C LEU A 976 32.55 -17.87 15.84
N LEU A 977 32.32 -19.00 15.17
CA LEU A 977 31.01 -19.63 15.10
C LEU A 977 30.57 -20.20 16.47
N ARG A 978 31.50 -20.80 17.23
CA ARG A 978 31.22 -21.26 18.61
C ARG A 978 30.88 -20.11 19.54
N ASP A 979 31.67 -19.04 19.51
CA ASP A 979 31.44 -17.86 20.34
C ASP A 979 30.07 -17.24 20.02
N ARG A 980 29.72 -17.17 18.73
CA ARG A 980 28.43 -16.64 18.28
C ARG A 980 27.24 -17.52 18.66
N ILE A 981 27.36 -18.84 18.55
CA ILE A 981 26.31 -19.77 19.00
C ILE A 981 26.10 -19.62 20.51
N GLY A 982 27.17 -19.52 21.30
CA GLY A 982 27.11 -19.31 22.75
C GLY A 982 26.37 -18.03 23.14
N GLU A 983 26.67 -16.91 22.46
CA GLU A 983 25.98 -15.62 22.68
C GLU A 983 24.48 -15.72 22.40
N ILE A 984 24.09 -16.33 21.27
CA ILE A 984 22.69 -16.42 20.87
C ILE A 984 21.92 -17.40 21.76
N GLN A 985 22.59 -18.48 22.21
CA GLN A 985 22.01 -19.43 23.17
C GLN A 985 21.70 -18.75 24.51
N GLN A 986 22.61 -17.90 25.01
CA GLN A 986 22.35 -17.11 26.22
C GLN A 986 21.16 -16.16 26.04
N GLN A 987 21.06 -15.48 24.89
CA GLN A 987 19.91 -14.62 24.58
C GLN A 987 18.59 -15.41 24.53
N LEU A 988 18.61 -16.62 23.98
CA LEU A 988 17.43 -17.48 23.91
C LEU A 988 16.97 -17.90 25.32
N ASP A 989 17.88 -18.25 26.21
CA ASP A 989 17.57 -18.61 27.59
C ASP A 989 16.95 -17.43 28.36
N GLU A 990 17.47 -16.21 28.18
CA GLU A 990 16.93 -14.98 28.77
C GLU A 990 15.50 -14.68 28.27
N LEU A 991 15.27 -14.83 26.96
CA LEU A 991 13.96 -14.62 26.35
C LEU A 991 12.94 -15.68 26.78
N GLN A 992 13.35 -16.94 26.94
CA GLN A 992 12.50 -18.02 27.47
C GLN A 992 12.09 -17.78 28.93
N GLN A 993 13.00 -17.25 29.75
CA GLN A 993 12.66 -16.83 31.12
C GLN A 993 11.66 -15.67 31.13
N LYS A 994 11.84 -14.68 30.24
CA LYS A 994 10.92 -13.55 30.09
C LYS A 994 9.53 -14.01 29.65
N HIS A 995 9.45 -14.93 28.68
CA HIS A 995 8.20 -15.54 28.22
C HIS A 995 7.45 -16.24 29.36
N SER A 996 8.18 -17.03 30.16
CA SER A 996 7.61 -17.74 31.32
C SER A 996 7.10 -16.80 32.42
N LEU A 997 7.71 -15.62 32.59
CA LEU A 997 7.23 -14.60 33.52
C LEU A 997 5.94 -13.93 33.01
N LEU A 998 5.90 -13.62 31.71
CA LEU A 998 4.77 -12.97 31.06
C LEU A 998 3.53 -13.88 31.04
N GLU A 999 3.70 -15.18 30.80
CA GLU A 999 2.63 -16.19 30.93
C GLU A 999 1.96 -16.17 32.31
N ARG A 1000 2.77 -16.15 33.38
CA ARG A 1000 2.24 -16.07 34.75
C ARG A 1000 1.54 -14.73 35.03
N GLN A 1001 1.95 -13.65 34.37
CA GLN A 1001 1.28 -12.36 34.46
C GLN A 1001 -0.06 -12.39 33.73
N LYS A 1002 -0.10 -12.94 32.50
CA LYS A 1002 -1.32 -13.10 31.71
C LYS A 1002 -2.38 -13.90 32.45
N SER A 1003 -2.03 -15.07 32.96
CA SER A 1003 -2.94 -15.94 33.72
C SER A 1003 -3.53 -15.24 34.96
N ARG A 1004 -2.74 -14.40 35.65
CA ARG A 1004 -3.24 -13.58 36.78
C ARG A 1004 -4.23 -12.51 36.32
N LEU A 1005 -3.95 -11.83 35.21
CA LEU A 1005 -4.83 -10.80 34.66
C LEU A 1005 -6.16 -11.41 34.16
N GLU A 1006 -6.12 -12.58 33.53
CA GLU A 1006 -7.32 -13.30 33.07
C GLU A 1006 -8.21 -13.70 34.26
N THR A 1007 -7.61 -14.24 35.32
CA THR A 1007 -8.32 -14.64 36.54
C THR A 1007 -9.02 -13.44 37.17
N GLU A 1008 -8.33 -12.30 37.26
CA GLU A 1008 -8.87 -11.09 37.87
C GLU A 1008 -9.96 -10.43 37.02
N ASN A 1009 -9.77 -10.39 35.70
CA ASN A 1009 -10.79 -9.88 34.79
C ASN A 1009 -12.07 -10.73 34.86
N HIS A 1010 -11.94 -12.05 34.94
CA HIS A 1010 -13.08 -12.95 35.11
C HIS A 1010 -13.82 -12.72 36.44
N ARG A 1011 -13.08 -12.49 37.53
CA ARG A 1011 -13.64 -12.12 38.84
C ARG A 1011 -14.45 -10.83 38.76
N LEU A 1012 -13.89 -9.77 38.17
CA LEU A 1012 -14.54 -8.46 38.06
C LEU A 1012 -15.76 -8.48 37.13
N GLN A 1013 -15.72 -9.25 36.05
CA GLN A 1013 -16.89 -9.45 35.18
C GLN A 1013 -18.04 -10.14 35.92
N GLY A 1014 -17.73 -11.12 36.78
CA GLY A 1014 -18.72 -11.75 37.66
C GLY A 1014 -19.37 -10.74 38.62
N GLU A 1015 -18.57 -9.91 39.29
CA GLU A 1015 -19.06 -8.85 40.19
C GLU A 1015 -19.90 -7.81 39.44
N LEU A 1016 -19.47 -7.38 38.25
CA LEU A 1016 -20.20 -6.42 37.42
C LEU A 1016 -21.57 -6.98 37.01
N GLN A 1017 -21.64 -8.25 36.62
CA GLN A 1017 -22.88 -8.89 36.21
C GLN A 1017 -23.89 -9.00 37.38
N GLU A 1018 -23.41 -9.30 38.59
CA GLU A 1018 -24.21 -9.30 39.80
C GLU A 1018 -24.76 -7.90 40.12
N LYS A 1019 -23.94 -6.85 39.99
CA LYS A 1019 -24.37 -5.46 40.23
C LYS A 1019 -25.36 -4.97 39.17
N LEU A 1020 -25.11 -5.23 37.89
CA LEU A 1020 -26.02 -4.85 36.79
C LEU A 1020 -27.38 -5.55 36.88
N GLN A 1021 -27.44 -6.79 37.37
CA GLN A 1021 -28.71 -7.46 37.66
C GLN A 1021 -29.49 -6.75 38.77
N ALA A 1022 -28.82 -6.32 39.84
CA ALA A 1022 -29.45 -5.54 40.90
C ALA A 1022 -29.96 -4.16 40.40
N THR A 1023 -29.22 -3.54 39.46
CA THR A 1023 -29.58 -2.27 38.81
C THR A 1023 -30.84 -2.39 37.93
N ARG A 1024 -30.98 -3.50 37.18
CA ARG A 1024 -32.13 -3.72 36.27
C ARG A 1024 -33.47 -3.97 36.96
N SER A 1025 -33.45 -4.36 38.23
CA SER A 1025 -34.65 -4.56 39.05
C SER A 1025 -35.28 -3.27 39.60
N TYR A 1026 -34.75 -2.08 39.29
CA TYR A 1026 -35.23 -0.81 39.81
C TYR A 1026 -36.41 -0.23 39.00
N ILE A 1027 -37.54 -0.01 39.66
CA ILE A 1027 -38.75 0.60 39.09
C ILE A 1027 -38.80 2.06 39.53
N VAL A 1028 -38.70 3.02 38.59
CA VAL A 1028 -38.84 4.45 38.89
C VAL A 1028 -40.27 4.75 39.37
N PRO A 1029 -40.48 5.20 40.61
CA PRO A 1029 -41.81 5.46 41.13
C PRO A 1029 -42.45 6.67 40.44
N LYS A 1030 -43.76 6.60 40.18
CA LYS A 1030 -44.54 7.72 39.63
C LYS A 1030 -44.41 8.96 40.54
N PRO A 1031 -44.05 10.15 40.02
CA PRO A 1031 -43.90 11.34 40.83
C PRO A 1031 -45.25 11.81 41.40
N SER A 1032 -45.20 12.48 42.56
CA SER A 1032 -46.37 13.10 43.17
C SER A 1032 -46.84 14.26 42.28
N LEU A 1033 -48.05 14.14 41.72
CA LEU A 1033 -48.62 15.11 40.78
C LEU A 1033 -49.98 15.60 41.27
N LYS A 1034 -50.22 16.90 41.14
CA LYS A 1034 -51.51 17.51 41.46
C LYS A 1034 -52.27 17.84 40.17
N MET A 1035 -53.47 17.28 40.03
CA MET A 1035 -54.29 17.47 38.82
C MET A 1035 -55.17 18.72 38.96
N VAL A 1036 -54.95 19.71 38.10
CA VAL A 1036 -55.68 21.00 38.13
C VAL A 1036 -56.42 21.30 36.82
N VAL A 1037 -56.43 20.38 35.87
CA VAL A 1037 -57.02 20.50 34.51
C VAL A 1037 -58.42 21.13 34.47
N ASN A 1038 -59.27 20.83 35.46
CA ASN A 1038 -60.67 21.30 35.54
C ASN A 1038 -60.85 22.57 36.37
N HIS A 1039 -59.79 23.07 37.00
CA HIS A 1039 -59.79 24.25 37.88
C HIS A 1039 -59.14 25.47 37.21
N LEU A 1040 -58.62 25.32 35.98
CA LEU A 1040 -58.00 26.39 35.22
C LEU A 1040 -59.02 27.10 34.31
N PRO A 1041 -58.93 28.43 34.14
CA PRO A 1041 -59.74 29.19 33.21
C PRO A 1041 -59.72 28.62 31.79
N ARG A 1042 -60.88 28.62 31.15
CA ARG A 1042 -61.08 28.22 29.75
C ARG A 1042 -61.90 29.28 29.04
N HIS A 1043 -61.69 29.41 27.74
CA HIS A 1043 -62.48 30.31 26.92
C HIS A 1043 -63.95 29.86 26.87
N PRO A 1044 -64.95 30.75 26.90
CA PRO A 1044 -66.36 30.35 26.88
C PRO A 1044 -66.73 29.52 25.65
N VAL A 1045 -66.17 29.83 24.48
CA VAL A 1045 -66.54 29.20 23.20
C VAL A 1045 -65.44 28.41 22.49
N LEU A 1046 -64.15 28.66 22.75
CA LEU A 1046 -63.06 27.99 22.02
C LEU A 1046 -62.72 26.65 22.67
N ARG A 1047 -62.40 25.63 21.88
CA ARG A 1047 -62.10 24.27 22.36
C ARG A 1047 -60.86 23.71 21.65
N TYR A 1048 -60.06 22.95 22.38
CA TYR A 1048 -58.94 22.21 21.80
C TYR A 1048 -59.42 21.00 21.01
N GLY A 1049 -58.64 20.59 20.00
CA GLY A 1049 -58.80 19.29 19.37
C GLY A 1049 -58.36 18.16 20.32
N LYS A 1050 -58.74 16.92 19.99
CA LYS A 1050 -58.30 15.71 20.70
C LYS A 1050 -57.43 14.83 19.80
N ARG A 1051 -56.56 14.03 20.41
CA ARG A 1051 -55.68 13.02 19.80
C ARG A 1051 -55.65 11.75 20.66
N SER A 1052 -55.25 10.61 20.08
CA SER A 1052 -55.01 9.39 20.87
C SER A 1052 -53.65 9.43 21.57
N LEU A 1053 -53.51 8.67 22.66
CA LEU A 1053 -52.23 8.54 23.36
C LEU A 1053 -51.13 7.96 22.47
N SER A 1054 -51.48 7.06 21.54
CA SER A 1054 -50.54 6.49 20.56
C SER A 1054 -49.99 7.49 19.55
N GLN A 1055 -50.64 8.63 19.35
CA GLN A 1055 -50.14 9.71 18.49
C GLN A 1055 -49.08 10.57 19.19
N ILE A 1056 -48.94 10.45 20.51
CA ILE A 1056 -47.94 11.17 21.28
C ILE A 1056 -46.61 10.43 21.11
N THR A 1057 -45.66 11.09 20.46
CA THR A 1057 -44.33 10.53 20.18
C THR A 1057 -43.21 11.35 20.80
N HIS A 1058 -43.50 12.60 21.19
CA HIS A 1058 -42.49 13.57 21.62
C HIS A 1058 -42.94 14.38 22.84
N ILE A 1059 -41.97 14.89 23.58
CA ILE A 1059 -42.16 15.84 24.69
C ILE A 1059 -41.54 17.17 24.27
N ALA A 1060 -42.32 18.26 24.38
CA ALA A 1060 -41.86 19.62 24.14
C ALA A 1060 -41.63 20.33 25.48
N VAL A 1061 -40.40 20.79 25.71
CA VAL A 1061 -40.02 21.46 26.96
C VAL A 1061 -40.08 22.98 26.76
N HIS A 1062 -40.79 23.66 27.65
CA HIS A 1062 -41.06 25.09 27.62
C HIS A 1062 -40.64 25.78 28.92
N HIS A 1063 -40.51 27.10 28.85
CA HIS A 1063 -40.65 27.96 30.01
C HIS A 1063 -41.85 28.89 29.86
N THR A 1064 -42.31 29.51 30.95
CA THR A 1064 -43.49 30.39 30.87
C THR A 1064 -43.19 31.76 30.26
N ALA A 1065 -41.90 32.13 30.13
CA ALA A 1065 -41.46 33.47 29.77
C ALA A 1065 -42.05 34.56 30.70
N ALA A 1066 -42.46 34.15 31.91
CA ALA A 1066 -43.08 34.98 32.94
C ALA A 1066 -42.29 34.85 34.25
N PRO A 1067 -42.43 35.78 35.21
CA PRO A 1067 -41.84 35.62 36.53
C PRO A 1067 -42.18 34.27 37.16
N VAL A 1068 -41.21 33.70 37.88
CA VAL A 1068 -41.29 32.37 38.50
C VAL A 1068 -42.44 32.22 39.51
N SER A 1069 -42.93 33.34 40.05
CA SER A 1069 -44.06 33.39 40.97
C SER A 1069 -45.43 33.22 40.31
N LEU A 1070 -45.52 33.28 38.97
CA LEU A 1070 -46.78 33.09 38.26
C LEU A 1070 -47.09 31.59 38.11
N GLY A 1071 -48.08 31.14 38.87
CA GLY A 1071 -48.63 29.79 38.75
C GLY A 1071 -49.52 29.59 37.52
N PRO A 1072 -49.90 28.33 37.24
CA PRO A 1072 -50.61 27.95 36.02
C PRO A 1072 -52.00 28.59 35.89
N LEU A 1073 -52.65 28.98 36.99
CA LEU A 1073 -53.92 29.74 36.96
C LEU A 1073 -53.77 31.05 36.17
N ARG A 1074 -52.78 31.86 36.53
CA ARG A 1074 -52.56 33.16 35.89
C ARG A 1074 -52.03 33.01 34.46
N ILE A 1075 -51.23 31.97 34.20
CA ILE A 1075 -50.80 31.62 32.84
C ILE A 1075 -51.99 31.19 31.97
N ALA A 1076 -52.95 30.45 32.52
CA ALA A 1076 -54.17 30.09 31.82
C ALA A 1076 -55.03 31.33 31.51
N GLU A 1077 -55.18 32.28 32.45
CA GLU A 1077 -55.87 33.56 32.19
C GLU A 1077 -55.20 34.34 31.06
N LEU A 1078 -53.87 34.40 31.06
CA LEU A 1078 -53.11 35.07 30.01
C LEU A 1078 -53.30 34.39 28.65
N HIS A 1079 -53.40 33.06 28.60
CA HIS A 1079 -53.64 32.33 27.35
C HIS A 1079 -55.08 32.48 26.86
N VAL A 1080 -56.07 32.46 27.75
CA VAL A 1080 -57.50 32.55 27.39
C VAL A 1080 -57.88 33.92 26.86
N ASN A 1081 -57.29 35.00 27.37
CA ASN A 1081 -57.60 36.35 26.91
C ASN A 1081 -56.86 36.70 25.61
N GLU A 1082 -57.51 37.45 24.73
CA GLU A 1082 -56.84 38.13 23.61
C GLU A 1082 -55.97 39.28 24.13
N ASP A 1083 -54.87 39.55 23.44
CA ASP A 1083 -54.04 40.73 23.66
C ASP A 1083 -53.79 41.40 22.30
N PRO A 1084 -54.68 42.32 21.88
CA PRO A 1084 -54.57 43.01 20.61
C PRO A 1084 -53.28 43.83 20.47
N ALA A 1085 -52.71 44.31 21.59
CA ALA A 1085 -51.47 45.09 21.58
C ALA A 1085 -50.24 44.24 21.21
N ARG A 1086 -50.34 42.91 21.32
CA ARG A 1086 -49.30 41.94 20.93
C ARG A 1086 -49.69 41.06 19.75
N GLY A 1087 -50.82 41.36 19.09
CA GLY A 1087 -51.36 40.54 18.00
C GLY A 1087 -51.67 39.11 18.42
N LYS A 1088 -51.96 38.88 19.71
CA LYS A 1088 -52.15 37.53 20.27
C LYS A 1088 -53.63 37.23 20.42
N GLU A 1089 -54.10 36.23 19.69
CA GLU A 1089 -55.49 35.75 19.76
C GLU A 1089 -55.78 34.99 21.07
N ALA A 1090 -57.06 34.91 21.43
CA ALA A 1090 -57.55 34.11 22.56
C ALA A 1090 -57.36 32.61 22.32
N TRP A 1091 -56.91 31.85 23.32
CA TRP A 1091 -56.76 30.39 23.24
C TRP A 1091 -57.89 29.67 24.00
N PRO A 1092 -58.22 28.41 23.65
CA PRO A 1092 -59.20 27.61 24.40
C PRO A 1092 -58.92 27.46 25.91
N GLY A 1093 -57.66 27.50 26.33
CA GLY A 1093 -57.22 27.30 27.72
C GLY A 1093 -55.71 27.46 27.86
N ILE A 1094 -55.11 26.87 28.90
CA ILE A 1094 -53.64 26.80 29.02
C ILE A 1094 -53.01 25.94 27.91
N GLY A 1095 -51.86 26.36 27.39
CA GLY A 1095 -51.17 25.65 26.30
C GLY A 1095 -50.42 24.39 26.71
N TYR A 1096 -50.08 24.22 27.99
CA TYR A 1096 -49.20 23.14 28.48
C TYR A 1096 -49.98 21.98 29.10
N HIS A 1097 -49.37 20.80 29.18
CA HIS A 1097 -49.94 19.59 29.82
C HIS A 1097 -49.46 19.44 31.25
N TYR A 1098 -48.19 19.73 31.48
CA TYR A 1098 -47.56 19.73 32.80
C TYR A 1098 -46.91 21.07 33.08
N PHE A 1099 -46.95 21.48 34.34
CA PHE A 1099 -46.35 22.72 34.83
C PHE A 1099 -45.50 22.41 36.05
N ILE A 1100 -44.22 22.79 36.01
CA ILE A 1100 -43.23 22.52 37.06
C ILE A 1100 -42.88 23.84 37.74
N HIS A 1101 -43.23 23.94 39.02
CA HIS A 1101 -42.95 25.10 39.87
C HIS A 1101 -41.48 25.13 40.31
N ALA A 1102 -40.97 26.29 40.71
CA ALA A 1102 -39.58 26.44 41.16
C ALA A 1102 -39.18 25.59 42.35
N ASP A 1103 -40.15 25.12 43.14
CA ASP A 1103 -39.94 24.22 44.28
C ASP A 1103 -39.93 22.73 43.90
N GLY A 1104 -40.15 22.40 42.62
CA GLY A 1104 -40.20 21.03 42.11
C GLY A 1104 -41.59 20.39 42.14
N SER A 1105 -42.61 21.10 42.63
CA SER A 1105 -43.98 20.60 42.57
C SER A 1105 -44.52 20.57 41.13
N ILE A 1106 -45.20 19.48 40.76
CA ILE A 1106 -45.71 19.23 39.42
C ILE A 1106 -47.23 19.29 39.40
N GLU A 1107 -47.79 20.15 38.56
CA GLU A 1107 -49.22 20.24 38.30
C GLU A 1107 -49.56 19.77 36.88
N GLN A 1108 -50.53 18.85 36.77
CA GLN A 1108 -51.11 18.48 35.47
C GLN A 1108 -52.20 19.49 35.11
N THR A 1109 -51.96 20.23 34.04
CA THR A 1109 -52.75 21.39 33.61
C THR A 1109 -53.60 21.11 32.37
N ASN A 1110 -53.33 20.02 31.64
CA ASN A 1110 -54.20 19.52 30.57
C ASN A 1110 -54.22 17.97 30.52
N GLU A 1111 -55.22 17.39 29.84
CA GLU A 1111 -55.26 15.95 29.51
C GLU A 1111 -54.23 15.64 28.42
N LEU A 1112 -53.63 14.44 28.44
CA LEU A 1112 -52.63 14.04 27.45
C LEU A 1112 -53.22 13.94 26.03
N GLU A 1113 -54.51 13.63 25.95
CA GLU A 1113 -55.30 13.56 24.72
C GLU A 1113 -55.63 14.94 24.14
N THR A 1114 -55.37 16.04 24.86
CA THR A 1114 -55.63 17.39 24.38
C THR A 1114 -54.52 17.84 23.41
N ALA A 1115 -54.89 18.20 22.18
CA ALA A 1115 -53.99 18.89 21.26
C ALA A 1115 -53.93 20.40 21.57
N SER A 1116 -53.29 20.74 22.69
CA SER A 1116 -53.18 22.10 23.22
C SER A 1116 -52.23 22.99 22.39
N TYR A 1117 -52.30 24.32 22.54
CA TYR A 1117 -51.47 25.24 21.75
C TYR A 1117 -50.17 25.60 22.50
N HIS A 1118 -49.08 24.86 22.27
CA HIS A 1118 -47.77 25.10 22.92
C HIS A 1118 -46.61 25.18 21.93
N VAL A 1119 -46.66 24.44 20.82
CA VAL A 1119 -45.71 24.53 19.71
C VAL A 1119 -46.50 24.65 18.40
N PHE A 1120 -46.35 25.77 17.70
CA PHE A 1120 -47.02 25.99 16.42
C PHE A 1120 -46.75 24.81 15.46
N GLN A 1121 -47.79 24.30 14.80
CA GLN A 1121 -47.80 23.10 13.93
C GLN A 1121 -47.47 21.73 14.55
N HIS A 1122 -46.85 21.65 15.72
CA HIS A 1122 -46.40 20.37 16.31
C HIS A 1122 -47.30 19.83 17.44
N ASN A 1123 -48.31 20.61 17.84
CA ASN A 1123 -49.27 20.29 18.92
C ASN A 1123 -50.00 18.94 18.81
N HIS A 1124 -50.00 18.27 17.64
CA HIS A 1124 -50.78 17.05 17.43
C HIS A 1124 -50.06 15.76 17.85
N TYR A 1125 -48.73 15.79 18.07
CA TYR A 1125 -47.94 14.63 18.49
C TYR A 1125 -47.02 14.91 19.70
N THR A 1126 -47.06 16.13 20.24
CA THR A 1126 -46.23 16.56 21.38
C THR A 1126 -47.03 16.77 22.67
N VAL A 1127 -46.40 16.42 23.80
CA VAL A 1127 -46.83 16.82 25.14
C VAL A 1127 -45.97 17.99 25.63
N GLY A 1128 -46.60 19.12 25.92
CA GLY A 1128 -45.93 20.31 26.45
C GLY A 1128 -45.69 20.27 27.96
N VAL A 1129 -44.44 20.37 28.39
CA VAL A 1129 -44.01 20.49 29.79
C VAL A 1129 -43.42 21.88 30.01
N ALA A 1130 -44.01 22.69 30.88
CA ALA A 1130 -43.56 24.06 31.12
C ALA A 1130 -42.92 24.25 32.49
N PHE A 1131 -41.75 24.87 32.51
CA PHE A 1131 -41.04 25.30 33.70
C PHE A 1131 -41.44 26.73 34.06
N ALA A 1132 -41.83 26.97 35.31
CA ALA A 1132 -42.11 28.31 35.81
C ALA A 1132 -40.84 29.18 35.73
N GLY A 1133 -40.89 30.26 34.95
CA GLY A 1133 -39.80 31.23 34.85
C GLY A 1133 -39.55 31.74 33.43
N SER A 1134 -38.67 32.75 33.35
CA SER A 1134 -38.05 33.21 32.10
C SER A 1134 -36.55 32.95 32.16
N PHE A 1135 -36.08 32.13 31.22
CA PHE A 1135 -34.68 31.69 31.08
C PHE A 1135 -33.98 32.35 29.89
N MET A 1136 -34.56 33.42 29.35
CA MET A 1136 -34.05 34.14 28.18
C MET A 1136 -32.77 34.95 28.47
N ASN A 1137 -32.38 35.10 29.74
CA ASN A 1137 -31.28 35.97 30.19
C ASN A 1137 -30.10 35.16 30.79
N GLY A 1138 -29.87 33.92 30.34
CA GLY A 1138 -28.80 33.05 30.85
C GLY A 1138 -29.05 32.43 32.24
N ARG A 1139 -30.26 32.57 32.78
CA ARG A 1139 -30.69 31.88 34.00
C ARG A 1139 -31.12 30.45 33.68
N ILE A 1140 -30.69 29.48 34.48
CA ILE A 1140 -31.11 28.07 34.36
C ILE A 1140 -32.27 27.75 35.33
N PRO A 1141 -33.08 26.70 35.07
CA PRO A 1141 -34.08 26.21 36.02
C PRO A 1141 -33.46 25.85 37.38
N THR A 1142 -34.26 25.87 38.46
CA THR A 1142 -33.76 25.50 39.78
C THR A 1142 -33.43 24.00 39.85
N SER A 1143 -32.53 23.60 40.75
CA SER A 1143 -32.24 22.17 40.99
C SER A 1143 -33.43 21.38 41.50
N ASN A 1144 -34.47 22.04 42.02
CA ASN A 1144 -35.73 21.37 42.39
C ASN A 1144 -36.67 21.21 41.19
N GLN A 1145 -36.60 22.09 40.19
CA GLN A 1145 -37.32 21.91 38.93
C GLN A 1145 -36.74 20.80 38.06
N LEU A 1146 -35.43 20.56 38.15
CA LEU A 1146 -34.72 19.55 37.36
C LEU A 1146 -34.76 18.14 37.97
N ARG A 1147 -35.01 18.06 39.29
CA ARG A 1147 -35.26 16.81 40.02
C ARG A 1147 -36.72 16.45 39.90
#